data_AF-A0A2S3VZI1-F1
#
_entry.id   AF-A0A2S3VZI1-F1
#
_cell.length_a   1.000
_cell.length_b   1.000
_cell.length_c   1.000
_cell.angle_alpha   90.00
_cell.angle_beta   90.00
_cell.angle_gamma   90.00
#
_symmetry.space_group_name_H-M   'P 1'
#
loop_
_entity.id
_entity.type
_entity.pdbx_description
1 polymer ?
#
loop_
_entity_poly.entity_id
_entity_poly.type
_entity_poly.pdbx_seq_one_letter_code
_entity_poly.pdbx_strand_id
1 'polypeptide(L)'
;MIFQMKLLYFLLLALMLPPHLSSAQTVGSAEMHVPDNAALHALPASAQHVVRDHFANAGDAPPLAYTASNSPCSLNNGAGDGGAQVPSRDGRCWIAQFGTMGADIREWGIVMDGVTSADVALNHAAAWARANHSGLLVPGGKIAITGAQTVALDRMSLTCTAGSVDANANGDSYGAQGSTFFITSTTVQPFTLQNGVRIRDCNFYWPNQNGLNATPIAYPPLFTEPRGQQMVNVDLLNLRVVNAYDFLSNTLVDDVLGNIHLTNTYGYAVRYWFDLANIPEVITVSGSNIDINLFQFAGLYNHKNLGKWTGEHGAFLHVSGNGNGSTRHSKTEVLGLLVSDSLVFGYRYGVLVEGTGVFSESDLNLIWDAVPTVLKMNDGACVVSDRITGKYYSYKFLGDRSDHYPVFDLGAPSSDCAGNVDISGQLEQVQGDFVNVTGKNWNEIAVTNVTGPGYYGLSSTNLPYYWLKTEDTPNLRLTLIGNTLQTVHMDANHRGIFVPSALTTTLVGNTFSNLYNPIDVSGNSGAITVTGNVSTNSSSPFSMTGNYGTNIVATANRFDKVNPDIDGLLRLDGTTLHTRAPEIGSCSGLGSGQCTLREGSTSFSGMIALQPAEAAKSTGTVTLTFPHPAAHFWACTANPENSAPQSGWTDANLTISAIDTTHAGFNWSNRSRLANTQRYMIVYTCIAN
;
A
#
# COMPACT_ATOMS: atom_id res chain seq x y z
N MET A 1 -34.67 -32.67 26.01
CA MET A 1 -34.68 -33.65 27.12
C MET A 1 -33.23 -33.99 27.50
N ILE A 2 -32.48 -32.99 27.98
CA ILE A 2 -31.08 -33.09 28.45
C ILE A 2 -30.96 -32.07 29.58
N PHE A 3 -31.49 -32.40 30.75
CA PHE A 3 -31.43 -31.51 31.93
C PHE A 3 -31.59 -32.29 33.25
N GLN A 4 -31.01 -33.50 33.38
CA GLN A 4 -30.98 -34.22 34.67
C GLN A 4 -29.79 -35.18 34.82
N MET A 5 -28.56 -34.68 34.62
CA MET A 5 -27.35 -35.50 34.90
C MET A 5 -26.18 -34.74 35.52
N LYS A 6 -26.45 -33.60 36.19
CA LYS A 6 -25.42 -32.85 36.95
C LYS A 6 -25.59 -32.87 38.47
N LEU A 7 -26.68 -33.45 39.00
CA LEU A 7 -26.95 -33.43 40.44
C LEU A 7 -26.39 -34.64 41.23
N LEU A 8 -25.97 -35.72 40.55
CA LEU A 8 -25.51 -36.94 41.23
C LEU A 8 -23.98 -37.03 41.41
N TYR A 9 -23.20 -36.15 40.78
CA TYR A 9 -21.74 -36.12 40.93
C TYR A 9 -21.26 -35.29 42.14
N PHE A 10 -22.15 -34.48 42.73
CA PHE A 10 -21.82 -33.62 43.86
C PHE A 10 -21.96 -34.28 45.24
N LEU A 11 -22.58 -35.47 45.32
CA LEU A 11 -22.86 -36.13 46.61
C LEU A 11 -21.87 -37.25 46.99
N LEU A 12 -21.04 -37.73 46.06
CA LEU A 12 -20.11 -38.84 46.32
C LEU A 12 -18.65 -38.43 46.58
N LEU A 13 -18.31 -37.14 46.49
CA LEU A 13 -16.95 -36.63 46.76
C LEU A 13 -16.79 -36.03 48.17
N ALA A 14 -17.73 -36.29 49.08
CA ALA A 14 -17.74 -35.73 50.44
C ALA A 14 -17.21 -36.69 51.53
N LEU A 15 -16.71 -37.88 51.18
CA LEU A 15 -16.36 -38.94 52.15
C LEU A 15 -14.91 -39.44 52.11
N MET A 16 -13.97 -38.70 51.51
CA MET A 16 -12.54 -39.04 51.53
C MET A 16 -11.63 -37.85 51.86
N LEU A 17 -11.97 -37.07 52.89
CA LEU A 17 -11.04 -36.11 53.48
C LEU A 17 -10.22 -36.80 54.59
N PRO A 18 -8.88 -36.88 54.49
CA PRO A 18 -8.03 -37.32 55.60
C PRO A 18 -8.16 -36.36 56.80
N PRO A 19 -7.88 -36.82 58.04
CA PRO A 19 -7.99 -35.98 59.22
C PRO A 19 -7.09 -34.74 59.11
N HIS A 20 -7.72 -33.57 59.10
CA HIS A 20 -7.05 -32.28 59.30
C HIS A 20 -6.33 -32.31 60.64
N LEU A 21 -5.01 -32.52 60.62
CA LEU A 21 -4.12 -32.03 61.65
C LEU A 21 -4.29 -30.50 61.68
N SER A 22 -4.94 -30.01 62.73
CA SER A 22 -4.99 -28.60 63.08
C SER A 22 -3.57 -28.12 63.32
N SER A 23 -2.94 -27.56 62.29
CA SER A 23 -1.75 -26.74 62.48
C SER A 23 -2.15 -25.57 63.37
N ALA A 24 -1.43 -25.41 64.48
CA ALA A 24 -1.60 -24.26 65.35
C ALA A 24 -1.41 -23.00 64.50
N GLN A 25 -2.49 -22.26 64.30
CA GLN A 25 -2.50 -20.94 63.69
C GLN A 25 -1.64 -20.06 64.60
N THR A 26 -0.35 -19.94 64.26
CA THR A 26 0.57 -19.04 64.93
C THR A 26 -0.07 -17.66 64.75
N VAL A 27 -0.47 -17.02 65.83
CA VAL A 27 -1.00 -15.66 65.80
C VAL A 27 0.11 -14.81 65.19
N GLY A 28 -0.01 -14.53 63.90
CA GLY A 28 0.97 -13.78 63.15
C GLY A 28 1.17 -12.47 63.87
N SER A 29 2.42 -12.13 64.16
CA SER A 29 2.79 -10.76 64.54
C SER A 29 2.04 -9.81 63.62
N ALA A 30 1.29 -8.85 64.20
CA ALA A 30 0.63 -7.82 63.41
C ALA A 30 1.66 -7.24 62.42
N GLU A 31 1.30 -7.21 61.14
CA GLU A 31 2.15 -6.65 60.11
C GLU A 31 2.44 -5.19 60.44
N MET A 32 3.69 -4.75 60.35
CA MET A 32 4.05 -3.37 60.64
C MET A 32 3.66 -2.51 59.44
N HIS A 33 2.87 -1.46 59.67
CA HIS A 33 2.51 -0.48 58.64
C HIS A 33 3.21 0.85 58.88
N VAL A 34 3.61 1.51 57.80
CA VAL A 34 4.06 2.90 57.79
C VAL A 34 3.24 3.69 56.77
N PRO A 35 2.89 4.95 57.05
CA PRO A 35 1.97 5.70 56.20
C PRO A 35 2.53 5.95 54.80
N ASP A 36 3.78 6.42 54.70
CA ASP A 36 4.37 6.89 53.46
C ASP A 36 5.84 6.46 53.27
N ASN A 37 6.41 6.86 52.14
CA ASN A 37 7.79 6.55 51.78
C ASN A 37 8.82 7.24 52.68
N ALA A 38 8.50 8.42 53.22
CA ALA A 38 9.38 9.12 54.16
C ALA A 38 9.45 8.39 55.51
N ALA A 39 8.32 7.87 55.99
CA ALA A 39 8.23 7.04 57.18
C ALA A 39 8.94 5.69 56.98
N LEU A 40 8.82 5.06 55.80
CA LEU A 40 9.58 3.86 55.44
C LEU A 40 11.09 4.11 55.47
N HIS A 41 11.54 5.22 54.89
CA HIS A 41 12.94 5.62 54.89
C HIS A 41 13.47 5.89 56.32
N ALA A 42 12.64 6.47 57.20
CA ALA A 42 13.00 6.72 58.59
C ALA A 42 13.03 5.44 59.47
N LEU A 43 12.42 4.35 59.00
CA LEU A 43 12.38 3.06 59.70
C LEU A 43 13.68 2.27 59.49
N PRO A 44 14.34 1.77 60.55
CA PRO A 44 15.51 0.91 60.41
C PRO A 44 15.11 -0.46 59.85
N ALA A 45 15.95 -1.04 58.98
CA ALA A 45 15.72 -2.36 58.38
C ALA A 45 16.06 -3.53 59.34
N SER A 46 15.78 -3.33 60.64
CA SER A 46 15.81 -4.38 61.66
C SER A 46 14.49 -5.13 61.77
N ALA A 47 13.38 -4.54 61.29
CA ALA A 47 12.14 -5.27 61.10
C ALA A 47 12.24 -6.15 59.84
N GLN A 48 11.74 -7.38 59.90
CA GLN A 48 11.84 -8.32 58.75
C GLN A 48 10.93 -7.90 57.59
N HIS A 49 9.72 -7.42 57.90
CA HIS A 49 8.69 -7.04 56.94
C HIS A 49 7.96 -5.78 57.39
N VAL A 50 7.60 -4.94 56.42
CA VAL A 50 6.81 -3.72 56.62
C VAL A 50 5.94 -3.46 55.40
N VAL A 51 4.74 -2.94 55.60
CA VAL A 51 3.85 -2.45 54.53
C VAL A 51 3.89 -0.93 54.54
N ARG A 52 4.12 -0.34 53.37
CA ARG A 52 3.91 1.08 53.13
C ARG A 52 2.49 1.28 52.60
N ASP A 53 1.69 2.09 53.28
CA ASP A 53 0.26 2.26 52.95
C ASP A 53 0.02 3.05 51.66
N HIS A 54 0.83 4.08 51.41
CA HIS A 54 0.79 4.93 50.22
C HIS A 54 2.18 5.53 49.92
N PHE A 55 2.40 6.22 48.80
CA PHE A 55 3.73 6.74 48.45
C PHE A 55 4.04 8.04 49.19
N ALA A 56 3.23 9.08 49.00
CA ALA A 56 3.37 10.38 49.64
C ALA A 56 2.07 10.84 50.33
N ASN A 57 0.92 10.62 49.71
CA ASN A 57 -0.40 10.99 50.21
C ASN A 57 -1.36 9.82 50.20
N ALA A 58 -2.31 9.78 51.13
CA ALA A 58 -3.32 8.73 51.18
C ALA A 58 -4.03 8.51 49.83
N GLY A 59 -3.91 7.29 49.32
CA GLY A 59 -4.55 6.85 48.07
C GLY A 59 -3.77 7.12 46.78
N ASP A 60 -2.59 7.73 46.83
CA ASP A 60 -1.77 7.96 45.63
C ASP A 60 -1.22 6.65 45.04
N ALA A 61 -0.82 5.70 45.87
CA ALA A 61 -0.39 4.35 45.50
C ALA A 61 -1.13 3.32 46.37
N PRO A 62 -1.31 2.06 45.90
CA PRO A 62 -1.82 0.99 46.74
C PRO A 62 -0.78 0.62 47.84
N PRO A 63 -1.20 -0.11 48.89
CA PRO A 63 -0.25 -0.60 49.89
C PRO A 63 0.75 -1.59 49.28
N LEU A 64 2.03 -1.45 49.66
CA LEU A 64 3.12 -2.27 49.15
C LEU A 64 3.96 -2.84 50.29
N ALA A 65 4.15 -4.17 50.27
CA ALA A 65 5.00 -4.87 51.23
C ALA A 65 6.48 -4.76 50.85
N TYR A 66 7.34 -4.67 51.87
CA TYR A 66 8.79 -4.61 51.75
C TYR A 66 9.45 -5.62 52.69
N THR A 67 10.56 -6.20 52.24
CA THR A 67 11.45 -7.04 53.05
C THR A 67 12.77 -6.31 53.30
N ALA A 68 13.27 -6.36 54.52
CA ALA A 68 14.58 -5.80 54.85
C ALA A 68 15.73 -6.56 54.17
N SER A 69 16.64 -5.82 53.57
CA SER A 69 17.96 -6.30 53.15
C SER A 69 19.01 -5.85 54.18
N ASN A 70 20.00 -6.69 54.46
CA ASN A 70 21.14 -6.31 55.32
C ASN A 70 22.19 -5.45 54.59
N SER A 71 22.04 -5.25 53.29
CA SER A 71 22.93 -4.43 52.46
C SER A 71 22.31 -3.08 52.16
N PRO A 72 23.11 -2.03 51.88
CA PRO A 72 22.62 -0.81 51.24
C PRO A 72 21.87 -1.13 49.94
N CYS A 73 21.02 -0.22 49.48
CA CYS A 73 20.31 -0.40 48.21
C CYS A 73 21.32 -0.58 47.06
N SER A 74 21.05 -1.51 46.16
CA SER A 74 21.94 -1.79 45.03
C SER A 74 21.79 -0.75 43.91
N LEU A 75 20.68 -0.02 43.90
CA LEU A 75 20.40 1.02 42.91
C LEU A 75 20.91 2.39 43.38
N ASN A 76 21.33 3.21 42.40
CA ASN A 76 21.70 4.62 42.58
C ASN A 76 22.69 4.88 43.72
N ASN A 77 23.76 4.07 43.80
CA ASN A 77 24.82 4.19 44.82
C ASN A 77 24.29 4.16 46.27
N GLY A 78 23.28 3.32 46.54
CA GLY A 78 22.69 3.20 47.87
C GLY A 78 21.47 4.09 48.10
N ALA A 79 21.16 5.02 47.18
CA ALA A 79 19.99 5.88 47.31
C ALA A 79 18.66 5.16 47.00
N GLY A 80 18.72 3.96 46.38
CA GLY A 80 17.52 3.28 45.91
C GLY A 80 16.87 4.03 44.74
N ASP A 81 15.69 3.57 44.31
CA ASP A 81 14.91 4.18 43.23
C ASP A 81 13.63 4.88 43.74
N GLY A 82 13.41 4.84 45.05
CA GLY A 82 12.27 5.42 45.74
C GLY A 82 11.02 4.54 45.76
N GLY A 83 10.95 3.51 44.89
CA GLY A 83 9.81 2.60 44.79
C GLY A 83 10.19 1.17 45.15
N ALA A 84 10.96 0.50 44.28
CA ALA A 84 11.36 -0.89 44.48
C ALA A 84 12.44 -1.05 45.56
N GLN A 85 13.29 -0.03 45.74
CA GLN A 85 14.34 0.03 46.73
C GLN A 85 14.29 1.37 47.47
N VAL A 86 14.09 1.30 48.78
CA VAL A 86 14.02 2.49 49.64
C VAL A 86 15.09 2.34 50.73
N PRO A 87 16.06 3.26 50.84
CA PRO A 87 17.08 3.15 51.87
C PRO A 87 16.45 3.30 53.24
N SER A 88 16.91 2.51 54.19
CA SER A 88 16.49 2.60 55.59
C SER A 88 17.41 3.53 56.38
N ARG A 89 16.94 4.02 57.52
CA ARG A 89 17.68 4.93 58.39
C ARG A 89 19.05 4.41 58.83
N ASP A 90 19.21 3.10 58.94
CA ASP A 90 20.46 2.43 59.33
C ASP A 90 21.39 2.11 58.15
N GLY A 91 21.15 2.73 56.98
CA GLY A 91 22.02 2.61 55.79
C GLY A 91 21.85 1.29 55.03
N ARG A 92 20.77 0.57 55.29
CA ARG A 92 20.41 -0.67 54.59
C ARG A 92 19.30 -0.38 53.56
N CYS A 93 18.53 -1.39 53.15
CA CYS A 93 17.51 -1.22 52.13
C CYS A 93 16.23 -1.99 52.43
N TRP A 94 15.09 -1.39 52.09
CA TRP A 94 13.80 -2.03 51.96
C TRP A 94 13.57 -2.45 50.52
N ILE A 95 13.28 -3.74 50.29
CA ILE A 95 13.07 -4.32 48.96
C ILE A 95 11.58 -4.62 48.76
N ALA A 96 10.95 -3.93 47.82
CA ALA A 96 9.54 -4.10 47.50
C ALA A 96 9.23 -5.53 47.04
N GLN A 97 8.04 -6.01 47.42
CA GLN A 97 7.50 -7.30 47.03
C GLN A 97 6.34 -7.10 46.06
N PHE A 98 6.64 -7.06 44.76
CA PHE A 98 5.62 -6.94 43.72
C PHE A 98 5.00 -8.30 43.38
N GLY A 99 3.73 -8.29 43.00
CA GLY A 99 3.02 -9.48 42.55
C GLY A 99 3.48 -9.97 41.17
N THR A 100 3.05 -11.16 40.78
CA THR A 100 3.37 -11.75 39.47
C THR A 100 2.76 -10.99 38.29
N MET A 101 1.76 -10.13 38.53
CA MET A 101 1.14 -9.30 37.50
C MET A 101 1.97 -8.06 37.13
N GLY A 102 3.02 -7.74 37.90
CA GLY A 102 3.82 -6.52 37.73
C GLY A 102 3.63 -5.51 38.86
N ALA A 103 4.19 -4.31 38.65
CA ALA A 103 4.16 -3.22 39.62
C ALA A 103 3.26 -2.07 39.15
N ASP A 104 2.50 -1.46 40.06
CA ASP A 104 1.78 -0.22 39.78
C ASP A 104 2.78 0.94 39.70
N ILE A 105 2.73 1.73 38.63
CA ILE A 105 3.71 2.81 38.40
C ILE A 105 3.66 3.91 39.48
N ARG A 106 2.56 4.02 40.23
CA ARG A 106 2.40 4.99 41.32
C ARG A 106 3.31 4.68 42.51
N GLU A 107 3.84 3.46 42.59
CA GLU A 107 4.79 3.06 43.62
C GLU A 107 6.14 3.77 43.53
N TRP A 108 6.42 4.49 42.44
CA TRP A 108 7.57 5.38 42.28
C TRP A 108 7.22 6.86 42.48
N GLY A 109 6.00 7.17 42.96
CA GLY A 109 5.56 8.54 43.23
C GLY A 109 5.03 9.29 42.02
N ILE A 110 4.61 8.58 40.98
CA ILE A 110 3.96 9.20 39.82
C ILE A 110 2.58 9.71 40.23
N VAL A 111 2.34 10.99 40.02
CA VAL A 111 1.05 11.64 40.26
C VAL A 111 0.24 11.62 38.96
N MET A 112 -1.02 11.17 39.04
CA MET A 112 -1.90 10.98 37.88
C MET A 112 -2.73 12.23 37.53
N ASP A 113 -2.16 13.43 37.68
CA ASP A 113 -2.83 14.73 37.53
C ASP A 113 -2.66 15.39 36.14
N GLY A 114 -1.74 14.88 35.32
CA GLY A 114 -1.40 15.44 34.00
C GLY A 114 -0.57 16.73 34.05
N VAL A 115 -0.05 17.10 35.21
CA VAL A 115 0.74 18.33 35.42
C VAL A 115 2.09 18.03 36.07
N THR A 116 2.12 17.15 37.07
CA THR A 116 3.34 16.77 37.76
C THR A 116 4.18 15.84 36.87
N SER A 117 5.42 16.24 36.58
CA SER A 117 6.34 15.46 35.74
C SER A 117 6.53 14.05 36.29
N ALA A 118 6.28 13.06 35.43
CA ALA A 118 6.47 11.65 35.70
C ALA A 118 7.76 11.09 35.06
N ASP A 119 8.48 11.89 34.27
CA ASP A 119 9.63 11.46 33.46
C ASP A 119 10.69 10.70 34.30
N VAL A 120 11.01 11.20 35.51
CA VAL A 120 12.02 10.57 36.39
C VAL A 120 11.52 9.28 37.01
N ALA A 121 10.38 9.34 37.69
CA ALA A 121 9.79 8.20 38.38
C ALA A 121 9.41 7.06 37.41
N LEU A 122 8.90 7.39 36.22
CA LEU A 122 8.54 6.39 35.22
C LEU A 122 9.76 5.67 34.64
N ASN A 123 10.87 6.37 34.45
CA ASN A 123 12.12 5.73 34.01
C ASN A 123 12.71 4.82 35.11
N HIS A 124 12.56 5.17 36.39
CA HIS A 124 12.92 4.28 37.49
C HIS A 124 12.04 3.02 37.51
N ALA A 125 10.72 3.17 37.34
CA ALA A 125 9.80 2.04 37.22
C ALA A 125 10.17 1.14 36.02
N ALA A 126 10.47 1.73 34.86
CA ALA A 126 10.90 1.00 33.67
C ALA A 126 12.24 0.28 33.89
N ALA A 127 13.20 0.91 34.57
CA ALA A 127 14.48 0.29 34.91
C ALA A 127 14.30 -0.94 35.82
N TRP A 128 13.40 -0.87 36.81
CA TRP A 128 13.04 -2.03 37.64
C TRP A 128 12.39 -3.13 36.80
N ALA A 129 11.41 -2.80 35.96
CA ALA A 129 10.69 -3.78 35.15
C ALA A 129 11.63 -4.53 34.19
N ARG A 130 12.54 -3.79 33.53
CA ARG A 130 13.60 -4.35 32.69
C ARG A 130 14.50 -5.32 33.43
N ALA A 131 14.96 -4.94 34.63
CA ALA A 131 15.87 -5.77 35.43
C ALA A 131 15.21 -7.07 35.92
N ASN A 132 13.87 -7.11 35.98
CA ASN A 132 13.10 -8.24 36.49
C ASN A 132 12.28 -8.96 35.41
N HIS A 133 12.37 -8.55 34.14
CA HIS A 133 11.54 -9.04 33.04
C HIS A 133 10.03 -9.02 33.36
N SER A 134 9.58 -7.94 34.01
CA SER A 134 8.22 -7.81 34.54
C SER A 134 7.40 -6.75 33.81
N GLY A 135 6.12 -6.66 34.17
CA GLY A 135 5.19 -5.65 33.68
C GLY A 135 5.07 -4.45 34.61
N LEU A 136 4.71 -3.31 34.03
CA LEU A 136 4.20 -2.14 34.72
C LEU A 136 2.70 -2.00 34.46
N LEU A 137 1.95 -1.76 35.53
CA LEU A 137 0.52 -1.49 35.51
C LEU A 137 0.30 0.01 35.60
N VAL A 138 -0.38 0.56 34.59
CA VAL A 138 -0.67 1.98 34.48
C VAL A 138 -2.15 2.19 34.76
N PRO A 139 -2.52 2.67 35.95
CA PRO A 139 -3.91 2.93 36.31
C PRO A 139 -4.49 4.10 35.52
N GLY A 140 -5.80 4.26 35.59
CA GLY A 140 -6.48 5.38 34.96
C GLY A 140 -6.05 6.72 35.53
N GLY A 141 -5.95 7.73 34.66
CA GLY A 141 -5.51 9.08 34.99
C GLY A 141 -4.57 9.66 33.94
N LYS A 142 -3.96 10.80 34.28
CA LYS A 142 -3.10 11.58 33.36
C LYS A 142 -1.66 11.60 33.84
N ILE A 143 -0.73 11.16 33.02
CA ILE A 143 0.70 11.07 33.35
C ILE A 143 1.44 12.13 32.55
N ALA A 144 2.01 13.13 33.21
CA ALA A 144 2.72 14.19 32.50
C ALA A 144 4.13 13.75 32.09
N ILE A 145 4.39 13.72 30.78
CA ILE A 145 5.74 13.56 30.20
C ILE A 145 6.17 14.93 29.68
N THR A 146 7.02 15.57 30.47
CA THR A 146 7.38 17.00 30.31
C THR A 146 8.69 17.21 29.58
N GLY A 147 9.46 16.14 29.37
CA GLY A 147 10.78 16.19 28.73
C GLY A 147 11.92 16.39 29.71
N ALA A 148 11.76 16.02 30.99
CA ALA A 148 12.89 16.03 31.92
C ALA A 148 13.91 14.93 31.58
N GLN A 149 13.47 13.81 31.00
CA GLN A 149 14.31 12.80 30.37
C GLN A 149 13.48 11.86 29.47
N THR A 150 14.16 11.11 28.62
CA THR A 150 13.56 10.00 27.86
C THR A 150 13.34 8.78 28.76
N VAL A 151 12.19 8.13 28.62
CA VAL A 151 11.87 6.86 29.29
C VAL A 151 12.33 5.70 28.40
N ALA A 152 13.27 4.89 28.89
CA ALA A 152 13.82 3.77 28.14
C ALA A 152 13.09 2.46 28.45
N LEU A 153 12.44 1.87 27.44
CA LEU A 153 11.71 0.61 27.54
C LEU A 153 12.52 -0.53 26.90
N ASP A 154 12.77 -1.60 27.65
CA ASP A 154 13.50 -2.79 27.20
C ASP A 154 13.06 -4.02 28.03
N ARG A 155 12.79 -5.14 27.36
CA ARG A 155 12.38 -6.44 27.90
C ARG A 155 11.33 -6.36 29.01
N MET A 156 10.28 -5.58 28.77
CA MET A 156 9.24 -5.29 29.74
C MET A 156 7.88 -5.11 29.07
N SER A 157 6.81 -5.10 29.87
CA SER A 157 5.48 -4.71 29.38
C SER A 157 4.93 -3.49 30.11
N LEU A 158 4.15 -2.67 29.41
CA LEU A 158 3.39 -1.55 29.93
C LEU A 158 1.91 -1.81 29.64
N THR A 159 1.13 -2.08 30.70
CA THR A 159 -0.29 -2.41 30.60
C THR A 159 -1.11 -1.30 31.23
N CYS A 160 -1.91 -0.63 30.41
CA CYS A 160 -2.85 0.37 30.86
C CYS A 160 -4.17 -0.27 31.33
N THR A 161 -4.46 -0.21 32.63
CA THR A 161 -5.53 -1.01 33.26
C THR A 161 -6.91 -0.36 33.19
N ALA A 162 -6.99 0.94 32.92
CA ALA A 162 -8.25 1.64 32.69
C ALA A 162 -8.73 1.54 31.22
N GLY A 163 -8.03 0.75 30.40
CA GLY A 163 -8.33 0.56 28.99
C GLY A 163 -7.98 1.77 28.12
N SER A 164 -7.97 1.53 26.80
CA SER A 164 -7.93 2.61 25.83
C SER A 164 -9.34 3.18 25.67
N VAL A 165 -9.46 4.51 25.64
CA VAL A 165 -10.78 5.14 25.48
C VAL A 165 -11.17 5.16 24.01
N ASP A 166 -12.49 5.14 23.75
CA ASP A 166 -12.99 5.40 22.41
C ASP A 166 -12.57 6.80 21.97
N ALA A 167 -11.92 6.86 20.83
CA ALA A 167 -11.35 8.09 20.28
C ALA A 167 -12.40 9.11 19.82
N ASN A 168 -13.68 8.74 19.88
CA ASN A 168 -14.82 9.61 19.58
C ASN A 168 -15.27 10.48 20.78
N ALA A 169 -14.54 10.46 21.90
CA ALA A 169 -14.82 11.34 23.03
C ALA A 169 -14.49 12.80 22.67
N ASN A 170 -15.53 13.62 22.45
CA ASN A 170 -15.46 15.03 22.06
C ASN A 170 -14.27 15.80 22.67
N GLY A 171 -13.34 16.26 21.82
CA GLY A 171 -12.30 17.31 21.99
C GLY A 171 -11.71 17.56 23.37
N ASP A 172 -12.52 18.05 24.32
CA ASP A 172 -12.11 18.36 25.69
C ASP A 172 -12.04 17.13 26.61
N SER A 173 -12.59 15.99 26.16
CA SER A 173 -12.63 14.72 26.90
C SER A 173 -11.43 13.84 26.59
N TYR A 174 -10.63 14.18 25.57
CA TYR A 174 -9.49 13.36 25.20
C TYR A 174 -8.43 13.39 26.30
N GLY A 175 -8.11 12.20 26.81
CA GLY A 175 -7.23 12.05 27.97
C GLY A 175 -7.89 12.32 29.33
N ALA A 176 -9.20 12.61 29.41
CA ALA A 176 -9.93 12.67 30.67
C ALA A 176 -10.27 11.28 31.23
N GLN A 177 -10.13 10.24 30.42
CA GLN A 177 -10.44 8.84 30.74
C GLN A 177 -9.28 7.93 30.32
N GLY A 178 -9.30 6.69 30.81
CA GLY A 178 -8.25 5.71 30.55
C GLY A 178 -6.91 6.08 31.19
N SER A 179 -5.85 5.37 30.81
CA SER A 179 -4.49 5.63 31.25
C SER A 179 -3.76 6.43 30.16
N THR A 180 -3.59 7.75 30.38
CA THR A 180 -3.15 8.66 29.31
C THR A 180 -1.82 9.35 29.63
N PHE A 181 -0.86 9.23 28.72
CA PHE A 181 0.38 9.99 28.73
C PHE A 181 0.16 11.36 28.07
N PHE A 182 0.26 12.43 28.87
CA PHE A 182 0.18 13.83 28.44
C PHE A 182 1.59 14.30 28.10
N ILE A 183 1.89 14.40 26.81
CA ILE A 183 3.24 14.67 26.32
C ILE A 183 3.32 16.14 25.94
N THR A 184 4.16 16.88 26.66
CA THR A 184 4.37 18.32 26.43
C THR A 184 5.80 18.64 26.03
N SER A 185 6.70 17.66 26.09
CA SER A 185 8.09 17.78 25.66
C SER A 185 8.20 18.20 24.20
N THR A 186 8.89 19.31 23.92
CA THR A 186 9.19 19.82 22.56
C THR A 186 10.56 19.42 22.03
N THR A 187 11.45 18.91 22.89
CA THR A 187 12.87 18.71 22.54
C THR A 187 13.41 17.36 22.98
N VAL A 188 12.84 16.77 24.04
CA VAL A 188 13.29 15.48 24.56
C VAL A 188 12.37 14.38 24.06
N GLN A 189 12.96 13.38 23.42
CA GLN A 189 12.28 12.16 22.98
C GLN A 189 11.52 11.52 24.16
N PRO A 190 10.20 11.28 24.07
CA PRO A 190 9.43 10.72 25.19
C PRO A 190 9.85 9.29 25.55
N PHE A 191 9.86 8.40 24.55
CA PHE A 191 10.12 6.97 24.76
C PHE A 191 11.16 6.45 23.77
N THR A 192 12.03 5.57 24.26
CA THR A 192 12.83 4.68 23.41
C THR A 192 12.38 3.24 23.58
N LEU A 193 12.29 2.50 22.47
CA LEU A 193 11.90 1.09 22.44
C LEU A 193 13.11 0.24 22.06
N GLN A 194 13.40 -0.78 22.86
CA GLN A 194 14.44 -1.78 22.59
C GLN A 194 13.81 -3.18 22.43
N ASN A 195 14.53 -4.22 22.84
CA ASN A 195 14.13 -5.61 22.60
C ASN A 195 12.99 -6.05 23.54
N GLY A 196 11.95 -6.69 23.02
CA GLY A 196 10.94 -7.38 23.83
C GLY A 196 10.05 -6.43 24.62
N VAL A 197 9.71 -5.27 24.04
CA VAL A 197 8.80 -4.31 24.65
C VAL A 197 7.36 -4.61 24.23
N ARG A 198 6.44 -4.63 25.18
CA ARG A 198 4.99 -4.72 24.90
C ARG A 198 4.22 -3.57 25.54
N ILE A 199 3.56 -2.75 24.76
CA ILE A 199 2.68 -1.68 25.24
C ILE A 199 1.25 -2.02 24.85
N ARG A 200 0.32 -1.98 25.81
CA ARG A 200 -1.09 -2.26 25.54
C ARG A 200 -2.07 -1.33 26.23
N ASP A 201 -3.15 -1.04 25.51
CA ASP A 201 -4.34 -0.33 26.01
C ASP A 201 -4.07 1.10 26.49
N CYS A 202 -2.97 1.70 26.04
CA CYS A 202 -2.52 3.02 26.49
C CYS A 202 -2.91 4.14 25.52
N ASN A 203 -3.14 5.33 26.08
CA ASN A 203 -3.39 6.55 25.31
C ASN A 203 -2.17 7.48 25.37
N PHE A 204 -1.81 8.07 24.22
CA PHE A 204 -0.74 9.06 24.08
C PHE A 204 -1.33 10.32 23.46
N TYR A 205 -1.12 11.46 24.10
CA TYR A 205 -1.75 12.72 23.72
C TYR A 205 -0.80 13.91 23.86
N TRP A 206 -0.70 14.73 22.82
CA TRP A 206 0.01 16.01 22.83
C TRP A 206 -0.96 17.18 23.02
N PRO A 207 -1.25 17.62 24.26
CA PRO A 207 -2.25 18.65 24.53
C PRO A 207 -1.90 20.01 23.92
N ASN A 208 -0.61 20.29 23.72
CA ASN A 208 -0.15 21.57 23.18
C ASN A 208 -0.17 21.62 21.64
N GLN A 209 -0.30 20.46 20.97
CA GLN A 209 -0.44 20.37 19.52
C GLN A 209 -1.92 20.53 19.15
N ASN A 210 -2.47 21.71 19.41
CA ASN A 210 -3.90 21.98 19.32
C ASN A 210 -4.33 22.64 18.00
N GLY A 211 -3.49 22.69 16.96
CA GLY A 211 -3.89 23.19 15.65
C GLY A 211 -4.39 24.62 15.54
N LEU A 212 -4.19 25.46 16.57
CA LEU A 212 -4.50 26.89 16.48
C LEU A 212 -3.59 27.60 15.46
N ASN A 213 -2.37 27.10 15.27
CA ASN A 213 -1.40 27.64 14.30
C ASN A 213 -1.49 26.89 12.96
N ALA A 214 -1.26 27.61 11.86
CA ALA A 214 -1.19 27.05 10.51
C ALA A 214 -0.05 26.02 10.35
N THR A 215 1.08 26.29 11.03
CA THR A 215 2.23 25.38 11.09
C THR A 215 2.21 24.66 12.43
N PRO A 216 2.27 23.32 12.44
CA PRO A 216 2.37 22.54 13.67
C PRO A 216 3.67 22.84 14.42
N ILE A 217 3.66 22.59 15.73
CA ILE A 217 4.90 22.52 16.51
C ILE A 217 5.58 21.21 16.14
N ALA A 218 6.85 21.26 15.74
CA ALA A 218 7.65 20.06 15.52
C ALA A 218 8.02 19.46 16.88
N TYR A 219 7.48 18.27 17.16
CA TYR A 219 7.81 17.48 18.35
C TYR A 219 8.77 16.34 17.99
N PRO A 220 9.55 15.82 18.95
CA PRO A 220 10.22 14.55 18.77
C PRO A 220 9.20 13.44 18.48
N PRO A 221 9.58 12.37 17.77
CA PRO A 221 8.73 11.19 17.57
C PRO A 221 8.18 10.63 18.89
N LEU A 222 7.05 9.91 18.89
CA LEU A 222 6.58 9.24 20.11
C LEU A 222 7.55 8.12 20.54
N PHE A 223 7.96 7.31 19.57
CA PHE A 223 8.85 6.18 19.74
C PHE A 223 10.05 6.27 18.80
N THR A 224 11.24 6.02 19.33
CA THR A 224 12.46 5.79 18.56
C THR A 224 13.24 4.62 19.14
N GLU A 225 14.22 4.13 18.40
CA GLU A 225 15.31 3.36 18.97
C GLU A 225 16.24 4.26 19.79
N PRO A 226 16.91 3.73 20.82
CA PRO A 226 18.11 4.33 21.36
C PRO A 226 19.30 4.04 20.43
N ARG A 227 20.15 5.04 20.21
CA ARG A 227 21.32 4.95 19.33
C ARG A 227 22.21 3.75 19.65
N GLY A 228 22.52 2.93 18.65
CA GLY A 228 23.39 1.75 18.78
C GLY A 228 22.71 0.56 19.47
N GLN A 229 21.39 0.58 19.56
CA GLN A 229 20.57 -0.53 20.05
C GLN A 229 19.54 -0.90 18.98
N GLN A 230 18.99 -2.11 19.09
CA GLN A 230 17.97 -2.60 18.16
C GLN A 230 16.58 -2.55 18.79
N MET A 231 15.58 -2.18 17.99
CA MET A 231 14.17 -2.28 18.35
C MET A 231 13.60 -3.56 17.73
N VAL A 232 13.50 -4.63 18.53
CA VAL A 232 13.16 -5.99 18.06
C VAL A 232 12.11 -6.60 18.98
N ASN A 233 11.19 -7.40 18.45
CA ASN A 233 10.11 -8.02 19.22
C ASN A 233 9.27 -6.99 19.99
N VAL A 234 8.81 -5.96 19.29
CA VAL A 234 7.99 -4.90 19.89
C VAL A 234 6.51 -5.13 19.57
N ASP A 235 5.67 -5.17 20.59
CA ASP A 235 4.22 -5.27 20.47
C ASP A 235 3.54 -3.96 20.89
N LEU A 236 2.81 -3.33 19.98
CA LEU A 236 2.03 -2.11 20.19
C LEU A 236 0.55 -2.43 19.97
N LEU A 237 -0.19 -2.63 21.06
CA LEU A 237 -1.51 -3.27 21.04
C LEU A 237 -2.60 -2.35 21.55
N ASN A 238 -3.66 -2.16 20.76
CA ASN A 238 -4.83 -1.36 21.13
C ASN A 238 -4.47 0.05 21.64
N LEU A 239 -3.48 0.69 21.01
CA LEU A 239 -3.05 2.01 21.41
C LEU A 239 -4.00 3.09 20.89
N ARG A 240 -3.99 4.22 21.57
CA ARG A 240 -4.62 5.45 21.09
C ARG A 240 -3.59 6.56 21.01
N VAL A 241 -3.40 7.15 19.84
CA VAL A 241 -2.36 8.16 19.62
C VAL A 241 -2.99 9.40 19.00
N VAL A 242 -2.83 10.55 19.66
CA VAL A 242 -3.44 11.80 19.21
C VAL A 242 -2.43 12.93 19.22
N ASN A 243 -2.30 13.54 18.04
CA ASN A 243 -1.48 14.71 17.75
C ASN A 243 0.03 14.48 17.95
N ALA A 244 0.49 13.23 17.89
CA ALA A 244 1.92 12.97 17.78
C ALA A 244 2.47 13.71 16.55
N TYR A 245 3.69 14.26 16.62
CA TYR A 245 4.27 14.85 15.40
C TYR A 245 4.70 13.73 14.45
N ASP A 246 5.52 12.81 14.96
CA ASP A 246 5.74 11.50 14.34
C ASP A 246 5.40 10.39 15.35
N PHE A 247 4.90 9.25 14.88
CA PHE A 247 4.57 8.12 15.78
C PHE A 247 5.79 7.23 16.04
N LEU A 248 6.34 6.56 15.03
CA LEU A 248 7.54 5.73 15.17
C LEU A 248 8.58 6.17 14.15
N SER A 249 9.79 6.47 14.62
CA SER A 249 10.89 6.93 13.78
C SER A 249 12.16 6.15 14.06
N ASN A 250 12.78 5.65 12.99
CA ASN A 250 14.08 5.01 12.94
C ASN A 250 14.84 5.56 11.74
N THR A 251 15.54 6.66 11.92
CA THR A 251 16.31 7.30 10.85
C THR A 251 17.81 7.04 10.95
N LEU A 252 18.25 6.33 12.00
CA LEU A 252 19.64 5.98 12.20
C LEU A 252 19.99 4.75 11.36
N VAL A 253 20.84 4.96 10.35
CA VAL A 253 21.19 3.94 9.35
C VAL A 253 21.89 2.69 9.91
N ASP A 254 22.56 2.82 11.05
CA ASP A 254 23.31 1.74 11.69
C ASP A 254 22.41 0.86 12.58
N ASP A 255 21.21 1.33 12.90
CA ASP A 255 20.30 0.64 13.80
C ASP A 255 19.34 -0.23 12.99
N VAL A 256 19.10 -1.44 13.50
CA VAL A 256 18.32 -2.47 12.84
C VAL A 256 16.99 -2.60 13.56
N LEU A 257 15.90 -2.45 12.81
CA LEU A 257 14.56 -2.82 13.26
C LEU A 257 14.32 -4.32 13.06
N GLY A 258 13.85 -4.95 14.13
CA GLY A 258 13.40 -6.33 14.11
C GLY A 258 11.89 -6.44 13.93
N ASN A 259 11.33 -7.58 14.34
CA ASN A 259 9.89 -7.80 14.32
C ASN A 259 9.13 -6.77 15.18
N ILE A 260 8.24 -6.00 14.56
CA ILE A 260 7.35 -5.04 15.22
C ILE A 260 5.90 -5.37 14.86
N HIS A 261 5.02 -5.46 15.85
CA HIS A 261 3.60 -5.72 15.67
C HIS A 261 2.76 -4.55 16.18
N LEU A 262 2.01 -3.92 15.28
CA LEU A 262 1.02 -2.88 15.59
C LEU A 262 -0.38 -3.43 15.33
N THR A 263 -1.19 -3.61 16.36
CA THR A 263 -2.52 -4.24 16.22
C THR A 263 -3.60 -3.41 16.89
N ASN A 264 -4.75 -3.24 16.22
CA ASN A 264 -5.91 -2.49 16.72
C ASN A 264 -5.57 -1.09 17.23
N THR A 265 -4.53 -0.48 16.66
CA THR A 265 -4.10 0.85 17.06
C THR A 265 -4.86 1.89 16.26
N TYR A 266 -5.20 2.96 16.94
CA TYR A 266 -6.17 3.88 16.45
C TYR A 266 -5.69 5.30 16.78
N GLY A 267 -5.43 6.15 15.79
CA GLY A 267 -4.79 7.42 16.06
C GLY A 267 -4.36 8.21 14.83
N TYR A 268 -3.64 9.31 15.05
CA TYR A 268 -3.00 10.04 13.97
C TYR A 268 -1.68 10.71 14.41
N ALA A 269 -0.78 10.84 13.44
CA ALA A 269 0.45 11.62 13.55
C ALA A 269 0.40 12.78 12.54
N VAL A 270 0.87 13.96 12.94
CA VAL A 270 0.78 15.19 12.15
C VAL A 270 1.64 15.09 10.89
N ARG A 271 2.86 14.54 11.01
CA ARG A 271 3.81 14.40 9.91
C ARG A 271 3.92 12.95 9.48
N TYR A 272 4.60 12.09 10.23
CA TYR A 272 4.80 10.69 9.82
C TYR A 272 4.23 9.69 10.82
N TRP A 273 3.45 8.74 10.34
CA TRP A 273 3.10 7.60 11.19
C TRP A 273 4.33 6.67 11.35
N PHE A 274 5.01 6.39 10.25
CA PHE A 274 6.30 5.73 10.22
C PHE A 274 7.33 6.58 9.47
N ASP A 275 8.49 6.83 10.07
CA ASP A 275 9.66 7.46 9.42
C ASP A 275 10.85 6.52 9.55
N LEU A 276 11.10 5.75 8.48
CA LEU A 276 11.95 4.57 8.53
C LEU A 276 13.08 4.68 7.51
N ALA A 277 14.28 4.34 7.97
CA ALA A 277 15.47 4.25 7.15
C ALA A 277 15.91 2.79 6.98
N ASN A 278 15.91 1.97 8.04
CA ASN A 278 16.46 0.62 7.93
C ASN A 278 15.61 -0.42 8.65
N ILE A 279 15.01 -1.34 7.88
CA ILE A 279 14.25 -2.48 8.39
C ILE A 279 14.76 -3.75 7.70
N PRO A 280 15.63 -4.51 8.36
CA PRO A 280 16.02 -5.82 7.85
C PRO A 280 15.03 -6.94 8.19
N GLU A 281 14.00 -6.70 9.03
CA GLU A 281 12.97 -7.68 9.37
C GLU A 281 11.55 -7.19 9.01
N VAL A 282 10.51 -7.68 9.70
CA VAL A 282 9.10 -7.48 9.35
C VAL A 282 8.41 -6.53 10.32
N ILE A 283 7.73 -5.50 9.78
CA ILE A 283 6.73 -4.74 10.54
C ILE A 283 5.35 -5.23 10.12
N THR A 284 4.55 -5.71 11.07
CA THR A 284 3.16 -6.10 10.83
C THR A 284 2.20 -5.08 11.44
N VAL A 285 1.27 -4.58 10.63
CA VAL A 285 0.20 -3.68 11.06
C VAL A 285 -1.15 -4.31 10.71
N SER A 286 -2.05 -4.42 11.70
CA SER A 286 -3.38 -5.01 11.47
C SER A 286 -4.48 -4.34 12.28
N GLY A 287 -5.71 -4.35 11.76
CA GLY A 287 -6.90 -3.86 12.46
C GLY A 287 -6.82 -2.38 12.87
N SER A 288 -5.90 -1.61 12.28
CA SER A 288 -5.55 -0.28 12.75
C SER A 288 -6.27 0.78 11.94
N ASN A 289 -6.66 1.87 12.58
CA ASN A 289 -7.34 2.97 11.90
C ASN A 289 -6.58 4.26 12.19
N ILE A 290 -5.88 4.71 11.16
CA ILE A 290 -4.94 5.81 11.20
C ILE A 290 -5.62 6.99 10.51
N ASP A 291 -6.31 7.79 11.32
CA ASP A 291 -7.34 8.71 10.85
C ASP A 291 -7.24 10.07 11.51
N ILE A 292 -6.94 11.08 10.70
CA ILE A 292 -6.88 12.48 11.14
C ILE A 292 -8.25 13.02 11.59
N ASN A 293 -9.35 12.33 11.24
CA ASN A 293 -10.70 12.66 11.71
C ASN A 293 -10.94 12.29 13.15
N LEU A 294 -9.99 11.69 13.84
CA LEU A 294 -10.09 11.56 15.29
C LEU A 294 -10.08 12.83 16.09
N PHE A 295 -9.80 13.89 15.35
CA PHE A 295 -9.97 15.22 15.83
C PHE A 295 -11.26 15.89 15.33
N GLN A 296 -12.20 15.20 14.65
CA GLN A 296 -13.45 15.73 14.05
C GLN A 296 -14.52 16.19 15.07
N PHE A 297 -14.09 16.97 16.05
CA PHE A 297 -14.76 18.26 16.27
C PHE A 297 -14.02 19.42 15.56
N ALA A 298 -13.08 19.12 14.65
CA ALA A 298 -12.38 20.10 13.78
C ALA A 298 -13.29 20.85 12.79
N GLY A 299 -14.51 20.36 12.54
CA GLY A 299 -15.55 21.15 11.87
C GLY A 299 -16.12 22.28 12.73
N LEU A 300 -16.06 22.12 14.05
CA LEU A 300 -16.66 23.02 15.06
C LEU A 300 -15.64 23.88 15.81
N TYR A 301 -14.34 23.53 15.80
CA TYR A 301 -13.28 24.28 16.48
C TYR A 301 -12.06 24.56 15.58
N ASN A 302 -11.24 25.55 15.97
CA ASN A 302 -10.11 26.18 15.27
C ASN A 302 -8.91 25.26 14.92
N HIS A 303 -9.17 23.98 14.68
CA HIS A 303 -8.23 22.87 14.62
C HIS A 303 -7.90 22.39 13.20
N LYS A 304 -8.54 22.98 12.20
CA LYS A 304 -8.42 22.61 10.78
C LYS A 304 -6.99 22.67 10.27
N ASN A 305 -6.13 23.43 10.91
CA ASN A 305 -4.76 23.62 10.45
C ASN A 305 -3.90 22.36 10.57
N LEU A 306 -4.06 21.51 11.61
CA LEU A 306 -3.28 20.27 11.69
C LEU A 306 -3.70 19.30 10.60
N GLY A 307 -5.00 19.02 10.48
CA GLY A 307 -5.51 18.12 9.44
C GLY A 307 -5.16 18.63 8.04
N LYS A 308 -5.26 19.94 7.80
CA LYS A 308 -4.82 20.56 6.54
C LYS A 308 -3.31 20.38 6.32
N TRP A 309 -2.50 20.64 7.34
CA TRP A 309 -1.05 20.49 7.24
C TRP A 309 -0.66 19.05 6.95
N THR A 310 -1.27 18.06 7.63
CA THR A 310 -1.08 16.63 7.37
C THR A 310 -1.54 16.23 5.96
N GLY A 311 -2.67 16.77 5.49
CA GLY A 311 -3.14 16.56 4.11
C GLY A 311 -2.25 17.21 3.03
N GLU A 312 -1.36 18.14 3.42
CA GLU A 312 -0.40 18.80 2.53
C GLU A 312 1.03 18.21 2.63
N HIS A 313 1.43 17.70 3.79
CA HIS A 313 2.83 17.33 4.07
C HIS A 313 3.02 15.94 4.70
N GLY A 314 1.97 15.35 5.27
CA GLY A 314 2.10 14.12 6.05
C GLY A 314 2.16 12.85 5.20
N ALA A 315 2.82 11.82 5.73
CA ALA A 315 2.83 10.48 5.13
C ALA A 315 2.47 9.41 6.17
N PHE A 316 1.77 8.35 5.75
CA PHE A 316 1.64 7.15 6.60
C PHE A 316 3.01 6.47 6.76
N LEU A 317 3.74 6.29 5.66
CA LEU A 317 5.12 5.79 5.68
C LEU A 317 6.03 6.75 4.91
N HIS A 318 7.10 7.19 5.56
CA HIS A 318 8.24 7.84 4.93
C HIS A 318 9.42 6.87 4.93
N VAL A 319 9.97 6.61 3.74
CA VAL A 319 11.18 5.82 3.53
C VAL A 319 12.27 6.79 3.10
N SER A 320 13.18 7.10 4.02
CA SER A 320 14.23 8.09 3.78
C SER A 320 15.54 7.44 3.33
N GLY A 321 16.09 7.92 2.21
CA GLY A 321 17.48 7.70 1.83
C GLY A 321 18.47 8.31 2.83
N ASN A 322 19.66 7.73 2.99
CA ASN A 322 20.68 8.35 3.86
C ASN A 322 21.38 9.60 3.26
N GLY A 323 20.96 10.02 2.04
CA GLY A 323 21.46 11.21 1.35
C GLY A 323 22.92 11.14 0.88
N ASN A 324 23.63 10.03 1.11
CA ASN A 324 25.06 9.89 0.87
C ASN A 324 25.35 8.96 -0.31
N GLY A 325 24.97 9.39 -1.51
CA GLY A 325 25.05 8.61 -2.77
C GLY A 325 26.45 8.25 -3.28
N SER A 326 27.47 8.14 -2.41
CA SER A 326 28.86 7.87 -2.80
C SER A 326 29.43 6.52 -2.34
N THR A 327 28.77 5.78 -1.43
CA THR A 327 29.22 4.45 -0.99
C THR A 327 28.14 3.40 -1.22
N ARG A 328 28.50 2.19 -1.70
CA ARG A 328 27.55 1.09 -1.97
C ARG A 328 26.77 0.59 -0.73
N HIS A 329 27.16 1.02 0.47
CA HIS A 329 26.49 0.71 1.74
C HIS A 329 25.61 1.87 2.24
N SER A 330 25.17 2.76 1.34
CA SER A 330 24.40 3.97 1.66
C SER A 330 22.89 3.84 1.39
N LYS A 331 22.41 2.65 1.03
CA LYS A 331 20.98 2.41 0.84
C LYS A 331 20.36 2.05 2.17
N THR A 332 19.31 2.78 2.48
CA THR A 332 18.39 2.54 3.57
C THR A 332 17.24 1.75 2.99
N GLU A 333 17.09 0.51 3.46
CA GLU A 333 16.13 -0.44 2.92
C GLU A 333 15.05 -0.69 3.96
N VAL A 334 13.80 -0.46 3.57
CA VAL A 334 12.61 -0.78 4.34
C VAL A 334 12.02 -2.05 3.73
N LEU A 335 12.31 -3.19 4.36
CA LEU A 335 11.83 -4.50 3.95
C LEU A 335 10.63 -4.93 4.79
N GLY A 336 9.77 -5.78 4.23
CA GLY A 336 8.84 -6.60 5.01
C GLY A 336 7.75 -5.83 5.75
N LEU A 337 7.26 -4.70 5.22
CA LEU A 337 6.08 -4.04 5.81
C LEU A 337 4.81 -4.76 5.36
N LEU A 338 4.13 -5.41 6.30
CA LEU A 338 2.89 -6.16 6.07
C LEU A 338 1.73 -5.42 6.74
N VAL A 339 0.81 -4.85 5.96
CA VAL A 339 -0.31 -4.07 6.50
C VAL A 339 -1.62 -4.67 5.99
N SER A 340 -2.56 -4.94 6.89
CA SER A 340 -3.84 -5.58 6.55
C SER A 340 -4.99 -5.04 7.39
N ASP A 341 -6.22 -5.18 6.90
CA ASP A 341 -7.45 -4.84 7.63
C ASP A 341 -7.41 -3.46 8.33
N SER A 342 -6.76 -2.50 7.68
CA SER A 342 -6.49 -1.18 8.27
C SER A 342 -6.94 -0.05 7.34
N LEU A 343 -7.19 1.11 7.93
CA LEU A 343 -7.59 2.35 7.25
C LEU A 343 -6.50 3.39 7.44
N VAL A 344 -6.13 4.06 6.35
CA VAL A 344 -5.33 5.30 6.38
C VAL A 344 -6.19 6.41 5.79
N PHE A 345 -6.46 7.44 6.60
CA PHE A 345 -7.30 8.56 6.21
C PHE A 345 -6.57 9.91 6.27
N GLY A 346 -6.65 10.68 5.18
CA GLY A 346 -6.39 12.12 5.16
C GLY A 346 -4.93 12.58 5.13
N TYR A 347 -4.00 11.64 4.97
CA TYR A 347 -2.58 11.95 4.74
C TYR A 347 -2.33 12.44 3.31
N ARG A 348 -1.31 13.29 3.11
CA ARG A 348 -0.89 13.67 1.75
C ARG A 348 -0.39 12.46 0.95
N TYR A 349 0.42 11.63 1.61
CA TYR A 349 1.05 10.44 1.04
C TYR A 349 0.67 9.17 1.82
N GLY A 350 0.40 8.08 1.13
CA GLY A 350 0.37 6.75 1.77
C GLY A 350 1.79 6.32 2.10
N VAL A 351 2.59 6.09 1.07
CA VAL A 351 4.03 5.80 1.13
C VAL A 351 4.78 6.86 0.34
N LEU A 352 5.79 7.46 0.97
CA LEU A 352 6.69 8.43 0.38
C LEU A 352 8.12 7.89 0.43
N VAL A 353 8.70 7.59 -0.73
CA VAL A 353 10.07 7.08 -0.87
C VAL A 353 10.94 8.16 -1.50
N GLU A 354 11.96 8.62 -0.77
CA GLU A 354 12.79 9.75 -1.18
C GLU A 354 14.29 9.48 -1.10
N GLY A 355 15.05 10.28 -1.85
CA GLY A 355 16.51 10.17 -1.89
C GLY A 355 16.93 8.81 -2.43
N THR A 356 17.84 8.14 -1.72
CA THR A 356 18.32 6.78 -2.03
C THR A 356 17.55 5.68 -1.29
N GLY A 357 16.38 5.99 -0.73
CA GLY A 357 15.56 5.04 0.01
C GLY A 357 15.07 3.90 -0.88
N VAL A 358 15.02 2.69 -0.33
CA VAL A 358 14.49 1.49 -0.98
C VAL A 358 13.30 0.99 -0.17
N PHE A 359 12.13 0.98 -0.79
CA PHE A 359 10.96 0.25 -0.31
C PHE A 359 10.94 -1.10 -1.03
N SER A 360 10.85 -2.21 -0.30
CA SER A 360 10.92 -3.53 -0.93
C SER A 360 10.24 -4.61 -0.10
N GLU A 361 9.86 -5.70 -0.76
CA GLU A 361 9.30 -6.91 -0.15
C GLU A 361 8.11 -6.64 0.81
N SER A 362 7.32 -5.60 0.52
CA SER A 362 6.20 -5.18 1.37
C SER A 362 4.85 -5.54 0.75
N ASP A 363 3.85 -5.76 1.60
CA ASP A 363 2.49 -6.10 1.21
C ASP A 363 1.49 -5.23 1.96
N LEU A 364 0.90 -4.27 1.26
CA LEU A 364 -0.04 -3.31 1.81
C LEU A 364 -1.44 -3.65 1.31
N ASN A 365 -2.34 -4.07 2.21
CA ASN A 365 -3.75 -4.32 1.92
C ASN A 365 -4.66 -3.43 2.79
N LEU A 366 -5.04 -2.27 2.24
CA LEU A 366 -5.59 -1.16 3.03
C LEU A 366 -6.75 -0.42 2.36
N ILE A 367 -7.50 0.32 3.17
CA ILE A 367 -8.36 1.38 2.67
C ILE A 367 -7.54 2.68 2.70
N TRP A 368 -7.39 3.30 1.54
CA TRP A 368 -6.78 4.61 1.37
C TRP A 368 -7.89 5.62 1.13
N ASP A 369 -8.22 6.42 2.16
CA ASP A 369 -9.30 7.41 2.04
C ASP A 369 -8.79 8.83 2.25
N ALA A 370 -9.13 9.72 1.32
CA ALA A 370 -8.59 11.06 1.26
C ALA A 370 -7.04 11.10 1.25
N VAL A 371 -6.41 10.08 0.65
CA VAL A 371 -4.96 9.98 0.44
C VAL A 371 -4.68 10.20 -1.05
N PRO A 372 -4.44 11.45 -1.50
CA PRO A 372 -4.35 11.76 -2.91
C PRO A 372 -3.20 11.02 -3.64
N THR A 373 -2.09 10.72 -2.97
CA THR A 373 -1.00 9.93 -3.56
C THR A 373 -0.66 8.76 -2.64
N VAL A 374 -1.08 7.55 -3.00
CA VAL A 374 -0.86 6.33 -2.21
C VAL A 374 0.60 5.92 -2.22
N LEU A 375 1.29 6.01 -3.36
CA LEU A 375 2.72 5.78 -3.44
C LEU A 375 3.37 6.90 -4.24
N LYS A 376 4.25 7.65 -3.59
CA LYS A 376 5.15 8.61 -4.22
C LYS A 376 6.57 8.08 -4.13
N MET A 377 7.19 7.86 -5.28
CA MET A 377 8.62 7.57 -5.39
C MET A 377 9.30 8.74 -6.10
N ASN A 378 10.22 9.43 -5.44
CA ASN A 378 11.03 10.47 -6.07
C ASN A 378 12.11 9.86 -6.97
N ASP A 379 12.60 10.64 -7.94
CA ASP A 379 13.72 10.21 -8.78
C ASP A 379 14.94 9.84 -7.93
N GLY A 380 15.55 8.69 -8.24
CA GLY A 380 16.68 8.13 -7.51
C GLY A 380 16.32 7.22 -6.34
N ALA A 381 15.05 7.14 -5.95
CA ALA A 381 14.57 6.16 -4.98
C ALA A 381 14.31 4.80 -5.65
N CYS A 382 13.85 3.80 -4.88
CA CYS A 382 13.66 2.44 -5.35
C CYS A 382 12.44 1.78 -4.70
N VAL A 383 11.67 1.03 -5.50
CA VAL A 383 10.50 0.22 -5.09
C VAL A 383 10.66 -1.15 -5.75
N VAL A 384 10.71 -2.24 -4.97
CA VAL A 384 11.06 -3.58 -5.49
C VAL A 384 10.25 -4.68 -4.82
N SER A 385 9.53 -5.45 -5.64
CA SER A 385 8.76 -6.62 -5.17
C SER A 385 7.69 -6.25 -4.13
N ASP A 386 7.12 -5.05 -4.26
CA ASP A 386 6.07 -4.58 -3.38
C ASP A 386 4.69 -4.85 -3.98
N ARG A 387 3.75 -5.27 -3.13
CA ARG A 387 2.35 -5.44 -3.49
C ARG A 387 1.49 -4.42 -2.77
N ILE A 388 0.72 -3.65 -3.52
CA ILE A 388 -0.23 -2.67 -2.97
C ILE A 388 -1.63 -3.03 -3.44
N THR A 389 -2.41 -3.56 -2.52
CA THR A 389 -3.82 -3.88 -2.67
C THR A 389 -4.66 -2.92 -1.85
N GLY A 390 -5.80 -2.48 -2.35
CA GLY A 390 -6.66 -1.68 -1.48
C GLY A 390 -7.93 -1.15 -2.10
N LYS A 391 -8.61 -0.31 -1.32
CA LYS A 391 -9.66 0.59 -1.83
C LYS A 391 -9.11 2.00 -1.92
N TYR A 392 -9.22 2.63 -3.09
CA TYR A 392 -8.59 3.91 -3.37
C TYR A 392 -9.62 5.03 -3.49
N TYR A 393 -9.70 5.87 -2.45
CA TYR A 393 -10.33 7.19 -2.50
C TYR A 393 -9.24 8.27 -2.46
N SER A 394 -8.58 8.47 -3.60
CA SER A 394 -7.52 9.45 -3.78
C SER A 394 -8.11 10.84 -4.09
N TYR A 395 -8.23 11.65 -3.05
CA TYR A 395 -8.56 13.07 -3.17
C TYR A 395 -7.92 13.83 -2.02
N LYS A 396 -7.63 15.12 -2.23
CA LYS A 396 -7.06 15.96 -1.18
C LYS A 396 -8.07 16.23 -0.07
N PHE A 397 -7.74 15.86 1.17
CA PHE A 397 -8.54 16.22 2.33
C PHE A 397 -8.44 17.72 2.65
N LEU A 398 -9.56 18.39 2.94
CA LEU A 398 -9.66 19.82 3.31
C LEU A 398 -9.03 20.83 2.33
N GLY A 399 -8.67 20.41 1.11
CA GLY A 399 -8.15 21.27 0.06
C GLY A 399 -9.11 21.45 -1.11
N ASP A 400 -8.78 22.38 -2.00
CA ASP A 400 -9.43 22.48 -3.30
C ASP A 400 -9.03 21.28 -4.18
N ARG A 401 -9.99 20.81 -4.98
CA ARG A 401 -9.76 19.77 -5.99
C ARG A 401 -9.12 20.35 -7.25
N SER A 402 -8.24 21.33 -7.11
CA SER A 402 -7.52 21.95 -8.23
C SER A 402 -6.23 21.24 -8.56
N ASP A 403 -5.61 20.57 -7.58
CA ASP A 403 -4.30 19.97 -7.81
C ASP A 403 -4.39 18.66 -8.61
N HIS A 404 -3.34 18.34 -9.35
CA HIS A 404 -3.19 17.09 -10.07
C HIS A 404 -2.30 16.15 -9.26
N TYR A 405 -2.90 15.13 -8.65
CA TYR A 405 -2.18 14.15 -7.83
C TYR A 405 -2.42 12.74 -8.35
N PRO A 406 -1.39 12.10 -8.94
CA PRO A 406 -1.47 10.69 -9.27
C PRO A 406 -1.61 9.85 -8.00
N VAL A 407 -2.38 8.75 -8.06
CA VAL A 407 -2.45 7.77 -6.96
C VAL A 407 -1.11 7.08 -6.77
N PHE A 408 -0.52 6.62 -7.87
CA PHE A 408 0.81 6.06 -7.93
C PHE A 408 1.68 6.98 -8.78
N ASP A 409 2.57 7.73 -8.15
CA ASP A 409 3.50 8.65 -8.80
C ASP A 409 4.92 8.09 -8.69
N LEU A 410 5.31 7.34 -9.71
CA LEU A 410 6.45 6.44 -9.74
C LEU A 410 7.59 7.07 -10.57
N GLY A 411 8.49 7.77 -9.88
CA GLY A 411 9.65 8.43 -10.48
C GLY A 411 10.66 7.48 -11.14
N ALA A 412 11.78 8.02 -11.59
CA ALA A 412 12.86 7.23 -12.18
C ALA A 412 13.63 6.46 -11.09
N PRO A 413 13.67 5.11 -11.11
CA PRO A 413 14.45 4.35 -10.14
C PRO A 413 15.94 4.63 -10.31
N SER A 414 16.72 4.51 -9.23
CA SER A 414 18.17 4.59 -9.31
C SER A 414 18.76 3.58 -10.30
N SER A 415 19.94 3.86 -10.87
CA SER A 415 20.57 3.00 -11.89
C SER A 415 20.93 1.60 -11.41
N ASP A 416 20.96 1.38 -10.10
CA ASP A 416 21.24 0.12 -9.44
C ASP A 416 19.98 -0.51 -8.80
N CYS A 417 18.80 0.02 -9.14
CA CYS A 417 17.49 -0.50 -8.74
C CYS A 417 16.76 -1.02 -9.98
N ALA A 418 16.22 -2.23 -9.89
CA ALA A 418 15.32 -2.79 -10.89
C ALA A 418 13.88 -2.68 -10.37
N GLY A 419 13.24 -1.53 -10.61
CA GLY A 419 11.94 -1.22 -9.99
C GLY A 419 10.87 -2.26 -10.34
N ASN A 420 10.13 -2.73 -9.33
CA ASN A 420 9.00 -3.65 -9.50
C ASN A 420 7.89 -3.37 -8.47
N VAL A 421 6.65 -3.18 -8.94
CA VAL A 421 5.47 -3.02 -8.09
C VAL A 421 4.22 -3.68 -8.70
N ASP A 422 3.45 -4.35 -7.84
CA ASP A 422 2.16 -4.97 -8.14
C ASP A 422 1.02 -4.17 -7.49
N ILE A 423 0.07 -3.70 -8.30
CA ILE A 423 -1.06 -2.87 -7.87
C ILE A 423 -2.37 -3.63 -8.13
N SER A 424 -3.27 -3.69 -7.15
CA SER A 424 -4.60 -4.30 -7.32
C SER A 424 -5.69 -3.76 -6.38
N GLY A 425 -6.96 -4.07 -6.62
CA GLY A 425 -8.04 -3.77 -5.67
C GLY A 425 -9.22 -3.01 -6.25
N GLN A 426 -9.71 -1.98 -5.56
CA GLN A 426 -10.91 -1.25 -5.95
C GLN A 426 -10.65 0.27 -6.07
N LEU A 427 -10.96 0.83 -7.23
CA LEU A 427 -10.98 2.25 -7.49
C LEU A 427 -12.35 2.83 -7.15
N GLU A 428 -12.38 3.86 -6.30
CA GLU A 428 -13.62 4.53 -5.89
C GLU A 428 -13.62 6.00 -6.34
N GLN A 429 -12.52 6.71 -6.13
CA GLN A 429 -12.40 8.09 -6.56
C GLN A 429 -10.93 8.49 -6.72
N VAL A 430 -10.58 9.17 -7.80
CA VAL A 430 -9.23 9.71 -8.04
C VAL A 430 -9.28 11.13 -8.57
N GLN A 431 -8.53 12.02 -7.94
CA GLN A 431 -8.43 13.42 -8.31
C GLN A 431 -7.56 13.63 -9.56
N GLY A 432 -6.40 12.98 -9.67
CA GLY A 432 -5.49 13.09 -10.82
C GLY A 432 -5.46 11.83 -11.68
N ASP A 433 -4.25 11.44 -12.06
CA ASP A 433 -3.99 10.17 -12.74
C ASP A 433 -4.12 8.99 -11.79
N PHE A 434 -4.39 7.79 -12.30
CA PHE A 434 -4.30 6.61 -11.44
C PHE A 434 -2.84 6.17 -11.30
N VAL A 435 -2.12 5.91 -12.40
CA VAL A 435 -0.69 5.57 -12.39
C VAL A 435 0.10 6.49 -13.31
N ASN A 436 1.16 7.09 -12.79
CA ASN A 436 2.15 7.86 -13.54
C ASN A 436 3.54 7.25 -13.31
N VAL A 437 4.25 6.91 -14.39
CA VAL A 437 5.56 6.24 -14.34
C VAL A 437 6.57 7.01 -15.17
N THR A 438 7.74 7.29 -14.62
CA THR A 438 8.85 7.93 -15.36
C THR A 438 10.15 7.15 -15.23
N GLY A 439 11.02 7.27 -16.23
CA GLY A 439 12.43 6.85 -16.16
C GLY A 439 12.75 5.41 -16.57
N LYS A 440 14.04 5.15 -16.78
CA LYS A 440 14.50 3.99 -17.56
C LYS A 440 14.68 2.68 -16.78
N ASN A 441 14.75 2.72 -15.45
CA ASN A 441 15.21 1.57 -14.64
C ASN A 441 14.06 0.73 -14.05
N TRP A 442 12.85 0.90 -14.56
CA TRP A 442 11.74 0.01 -14.24
C TRP A 442 11.92 -1.34 -14.93
N ASN A 443 11.83 -2.43 -14.16
CA ASN A 443 11.83 -3.79 -14.68
C ASN A 443 10.41 -4.25 -14.97
N GLU A 444 9.49 -4.09 -14.01
CA GLU A 444 8.11 -4.56 -14.14
C GLU A 444 7.15 -3.65 -13.39
N ILE A 445 5.97 -3.44 -13.96
CA ILE A 445 4.82 -2.86 -13.25
C ILE A 445 3.60 -3.69 -13.65
N ALA A 446 2.94 -4.28 -12.67
CA ALA A 446 1.69 -4.99 -12.89
C ALA A 446 0.54 -4.23 -12.22
N VAL A 447 -0.53 -3.97 -12.98
CA VAL A 447 -1.80 -3.45 -12.44
C VAL A 447 -2.88 -4.46 -12.79
N THR A 448 -3.40 -5.15 -11.78
CA THR A 448 -4.31 -6.28 -11.97
C THR A 448 -5.57 -6.12 -11.16
N ASN A 449 -6.71 -6.48 -11.75
CA ASN A 449 -8.01 -6.51 -11.09
C ASN A 449 -8.36 -5.22 -10.33
N VAL A 450 -7.93 -4.05 -10.82
CA VAL A 450 -8.41 -2.77 -10.31
C VAL A 450 -9.82 -2.55 -10.86
N THR A 451 -10.80 -2.79 -10.01
CA THR A 451 -12.24 -2.76 -10.35
C THR A 451 -12.97 -1.68 -9.57
N GLY A 452 -14.27 -1.51 -9.78
CA GLY A 452 -15.09 -0.57 -9.01
C GLY A 452 -15.74 0.50 -9.88
N PRO A 453 -16.70 1.24 -9.32
CA PRO A 453 -17.43 2.29 -10.04
C PRO A 453 -16.64 3.59 -10.14
N GLY A 454 -15.42 3.64 -9.59
CA GLY A 454 -14.68 4.87 -9.41
C GLY A 454 -14.18 5.52 -10.68
N TYR A 455 -13.95 6.82 -10.57
CA TYR A 455 -13.54 7.70 -11.67
C TYR A 455 -12.18 8.32 -11.36
N TYR A 456 -11.39 8.56 -12.42
CA TYR A 456 -10.16 9.36 -12.34
C TYR A 456 -10.30 10.70 -13.08
N GLY A 457 -9.35 11.60 -12.84
CA GLY A 457 -9.34 12.94 -13.43
C GLY A 457 -10.41 13.88 -12.85
N LEU A 458 -10.79 13.73 -11.58
CA LEU A 458 -11.80 14.59 -10.95
C LEU A 458 -11.29 15.98 -10.54
N SER A 459 -10.03 16.29 -10.83
CA SER A 459 -9.47 17.61 -10.64
C SER A 459 -10.09 18.62 -11.62
N SER A 460 -10.10 19.88 -11.19
CA SER A 460 -10.61 21.00 -11.98
C SER A 460 -9.56 21.61 -12.92
N THR A 461 -8.33 21.08 -12.93
CA THR A 461 -7.30 21.54 -13.87
C THR A 461 -7.62 21.17 -15.31
N ASN A 462 -7.33 22.08 -16.24
CA ASN A 462 -7.46 21.79 -17.67
C ASN A 462 -6.19 21.10 -18.19
N LEU A 463 -5.88 19.92 -17.65
CA LEU A 463 -4.74 19.09 -18.02
C LEU A 463 -5.22 17.72 -18.48
N PRO A 464 -4.46 17.03 -19.36
CA PRO A 464 -4.76 15.65 -19.66
C PRO A 464 -4.52 14.77 -18.43
N TYR A 465 -5.56 14.01 -18.06
CA TYR A 465 -5.54 12.95 -17.07
C TYR A 465 -5.44 11.60 -17.76
N TYR A 466 -4.70 10.71 -17.14
CA TYR A 466 -4.46 9.36 -17.61
C TYR A 466 -4.84 8.36 -16.53
N TRP A 467 -5.49 7.27 -16.92
CA TRP A 467 -5.57 6.15 -16.02
C TRP A 467 -4.18 5.54 -15.81
N LEU A 468 -3.40 5.38 -16.88
CA LEU A 468 -1.98 5.03 -16.78
C LEU A 468 -1.16 5.79 -17.81
N LYS A 469 -0.05 6.37 -17.35
CA LYS A 469 0.91 7.10 -18.15
C LYS A 469 2.31 6.59 -17.88
N THR A 470 3.09 6.33 -18.94
CA THR A 470 4.54 6.11 -18.82
C THR A 470 5.33 7.15 -19.61
N GLU A 471 6.55 7.47 -19.16
CA GLU A 471 7.46 8.40 -19.83
C GLU A 471 8.91 7.93 -19.72
N ASP A 472 9.59 7.76 -20.85
CA ASP A 472 11.00 7.34 -20.92
C ASP A 472 11.29 6.03 -20.16
N THR A 473 10.42 5.03 -20.37
CA THR A 473 10.45 3.71 -19.69
C THR A 473 10.86 2.55 -20.61
N PRO A 474 11.96 2.61 -21.39
CA PRO A 474 12.29 1.61 -22.42
C PRO A 474 12.53 0.20 -21.90
N ASN A 475 12.85 0.02 -20.61
CA ASN A 475 13.10 -1.29 -20.01
C ASN A 475 11.86 -1.90 -19.33
N LEU A 476 10.78 -1.13 -19.21
CA LEU A 476 9.59 -1.52 -18.45
C LEU A 476 8.85 -2.69 -19.10
N ARG A 477 8.55 -3.72 -18.32
CA ARG A 477 7.53 -4.73 -18.64
C ARG A 477 6.22 -4.33 -17.97
N LEU A 478 5.27 -3.84 -18.76
CA LEU A 478 3.98 -3.40 -18.27
C LEU A 478 2.93 -4.48 -18.44
N THR A 479 2.23 -4.85 -17.37
CA THR A 479 1.16 -5.85 -17.35
C THR A 479 -0.13 -5.26 -16.78
N LEU A 480 -1.19 -5.20 -17.60
CA LEU A 480 -2.51 -4.68 -17.22
C LEU A 480 -3.58 -5.76 -17.47
N ILE A 481 -4.11 -6.35 -16.40
CA ILE A 481 -5.04 -7.49 -16.49
C ILE A 481 -6.33 -7.24 -15.72
N GLY A 482 -7.48 -7.37 -16.38
CA GLY A 482 -8.79 -7.41 -15.72
C GLY A 482 -9.20 -6.07 -15.07
N ASN A 483 -8.67 -4.94 -15.53
CA ASN A 483 -8.96 -3.64 -14.94
C ASN A 483 -10.24 -3.03 -15.53
N THR A 484 -10.94 -2.21 -14.74
CA THR A 484 -12.06 -1.37 -15.20
C THR A 484 -11.62 0.09 -15.16
N LEU A 485 -11.60 0.73 -16.33
CA LEU A 485 -11.18 2.10 -16.52
C LEU A 485 -12.39 2.95 -16.91
N GLN A 486 -12.75 3.89 -16.04
CA GLN A 486 -13.89 4.76 -16.25
C GLN A 486 -13.57 6.19 -15.82
N THR A 487 -14.14 7.16 -16.53
CA THR A 487 -14.17 8.57 -16.14
C THR A 487 -15.60 9.12 -16.22
N VAL A 488 -15.84 10.24 -15.57
CA VAL A 488 -17.09 11.01 -15.64
C VAL A 488 -17.16 11.92 -16.86
N HIS A 489 -16.02 12.20 -17.51
CA HIS A 489 -15.92 13.19 -18.57
C HIS A 489 -15.38 12.57 -19.87
N MET A 490 -16.10 12.75 -20.97
CA MET A 490 -15.68 12.29 -22.31
C MET A 490 -15.04 13.43 -23.13
N ASP A 491 -14.10 14.15 -22.54
CA ASP A 491 -13.37 15.22 -23.23
C ASP A 491 -11.92 14.83 -23.53
N ALA A 492 -11.22 15.63 -24.34
CA ALA A 492 -9.86 15.35 -24.81
C ALA A 492 -8.79 15.23 -23.71
N ASN A 493 -9.15 15.63 -22.49
CA ASN A 493 -8.26 15.53 -21.34
C ASN A 493 -8.34 14.17 -20.66
N HIS A 494 -9.42 13.39 -20.80
CA HIS A 494 -9.55 12.14 -20.04
C HIS A 494 -9.18 10.91 -20.87
N ARG A 495 -7.98 10.39 -20.67
CA ARG A 495 -7.34 9.37 -21.50
C ARG A 495 -7.13 8.06 -20.72
N GLY A 496 -7.23 6.93 -21.40
CA GLY A 496 -7.00 5.62 -20.79
C GLY A 496 -5.51 5.38 -20.52
N ILE A 497 -4.90 4.56 -21.37
CA ILE A 497 -3.51 4.11 -21.24
C ILE A 497 -2.63 4.84 -22.26
N PHE A 498 -1.54 5.45 -21.80
CA PHE A 498 -0.52 6.08 -22.64
C PHE A 498 0.87 5.49 -22.35
N VAL A 499 1.44 4.79 -23.35
CA VAL A 499 2.72 4.09 -23.24
C VAL A 499 3.61 4.45 -24.44
N PRO A 500 4.41 5.52 -24.37
CA PRO A 500 5.27 5.92 -25.46
C PRO A 500 6.46 4.96 -25.66
N SER A 501 6.96 4.34 -24.60
CA SER A 501 8.03 3.34 -24.63
C SER A 501 7.90 2.34 -23.48
N ALA A 502 8.02 1.05 -23.80
CA ALA A 502 8.12 -0.05 -22.85
C ALA A 502 8.82 -1.23 -23.53
N LEU A 503 9.54 -2.07 -22.78
CA LEU A 503 10.14 -3.30 -23.33
C LEU A 503 9.04 -4.28 -23.78
N THR A 504 8.01 -4.44 -22.95
CA THR A 504 6.81 -5.21 -23.28
C THR A 504 5.58 -4.54 -22.70
N THR A 505 4.45 -4.65 -23.39
CA THR A 505 3.14 -4.20 -22.91
C THR A 505 2.11 -5.30 -23.09
N THR A 506 1.51 -5.76 -22.00
CA THR A 506 0.50 -6.82 -21.97
C THR A 506 -0.81 -6.27 -21.42
N LEU A 507 -1.85 -6.22 -22.25
CA LEU A 507 -3.18 -5.71 -21.92
C LEU A 507 -4.19 -6.85 -22.09
N VAL A 508 -4.72 -7.41 -21.00
CA VAL A 508 -5.63 -8.56 -21.06
C VAL A 508 -6.94 -8.30 -20.32
N GLY A 509 -8.06 -8.42 -21.03
CA GLY A 509 -9.38 -8.41 -20.39
C GLY A 509 -9.77 -7.10 -19.70
N ASN A 510 -9.21 -5.96 -20.12
CA ASN A 510 -9.55 -4.66 -19.53
C ASN A 510 -10.83 -4.10 -20.14
N THR A 511 -11.62 -3.39 -19.33
CA THR A 511 -12.84 -2.68 -19.76
C THR A 511 -12.59 -1.18 -19.72
N PHE A 512 -12.92 -0.49 -20.80
CA PHE A 512 -12.75 0.95 -20.99
C PHE A 512 -14.11 1.61 -21.20
N SER A 513 -14.44 2.66 -20.44
CA SER A 513 -15.71 3.36 -20.59
C SER A 513 -15.57 4.88 -20.47
N ASN A 514 -16.23 5.60 -21.38
CA ASN A 514 -16.32 7.06 -21.41
C ASN A 514 -14.96 7.78 -21.53
N LEU A 515 -13.99 7.20 -22.24
CA LEU A 515 -12.64 7.77 -22.38
C LEU A 515 -12.48 8.54 -23.70
N TYR A 516 -11.56 9.51 -23.76
CA TYR A 516 -11.18 10.11 -25.04
C TYR A 516 -10.59 9.05 -25.97
N ASN A 517 -9.45 8.50 -25.59
CA ASN A 517 -8.78 7.39 -26.25
C ASN A 517 -8.49 6.28 -25.21
N PRO A 518 -8.90 5.03 -25.46
CA PRO A 518 -8.72 3.98 -24.47
C PRO A 518 -7.25 3.53 -24.35
N ILE A 519 -6.55 3.41 -25.48
CA ILE A 519 -5.16 2.94 -25.55
C ILE A 519 -4.40 3.81 -26.56
N ASP A 520 -3.21 4.27 -26.18
CA ASP A 520 -2.23 4.92 -27.03
C ASP A 520 -0.83 4.40 -26.70
N VAL A 521 -0.35 3.46 -27.51
CA VAL A 521 0.99 2.86 -27.38
C VAL A 521 1.83 3.30 -28.57
N SER A 522 2.99 3.91 -28.31
CA SER A 522 3.82 4.52 -29.36
C SER A 522 5.05 3.69 -29.75
N GLY A 523 5.58 4.01 -30.94
CA GLY A 523 6.57 3.24 -31.70
C GLY A 523 7.86 2.85 -31.00
N ASN A 524 8.25 3.47 -29.90
CA ASN A 524 9.47 3.05 -29.18
C ASN A 524 9.24 1.85 -28.24
N SER A 525 8.03 1.29 -28.21
CA SER A 525 7.71 0.10 -27.44
C SER A 525 8.14 -1.18 -28.15
N GLY A 526 8.52 -2.20 -27.37
CA GLY A 526 8.86 -3.54 -27.84
C GLY A 526 7.61 -4.37 -28.15
N ALA A 527 7.50 -5.58 -27.60
CA ALA A 527 6.38 -6.47 -27.90
C ALA A 527 5.08 -5.99 -27.23
N ILE A 528 3.98 -5.95 -27.99
CA ILE A 528 2.67 -5.50 -27.50
C ILE A 528 1.66 -6.65 -27.65
N THR A 529 1.07 -7.09 -26.55
CA THR A 529 -0.01 -8.08 -26.52
C THR A 529 -1.28 -7.45 -25.99
N VAL A 530 -2.35 -7.47 -26.77
CA VAL A 530 -3.66 -6.88 -26.43
C VAL A 530 -4.74 -7.94 -26.67
N THR A 531 -5.28 -8.52 -25.61
CA THR A 531 -6.22 -9.64 -25.72
C THR A 531 -7.48 -9.44 -24.90
N GLY A 532 -8.67 -9.63 -25.51
CA GLY A 532 -9.93 -9.67 -24.76
C GLY A 532 -10.41 -8.33 -24.18
N ASN A 533 -9.85 -7.20 -24.62
CA ASN A 533 -10.20 -5.88 -24.09
C ASN A 533 -11.49 -5.34 -24.72
N VAL A 534 -12.26 -4.54 -23.99
CA VAL A 534 -13.55 -3.98 -24.44
C VAL A 534 -13.59 -2.48 -24.20
N SER A 535 -13.95 -1.68 -25.19
CA SER A 535 -14.25 -0.24 -24.98
C SER A 535 -15.70 0.11 -25.31
N THR A 536 -16.23 1.09 -24.58
CA THR A 536 -17.56 1.67 -24.76
C THR A 536 -17.49 3.19 -24.62
N ASN A 537 -18.25 3.90 -25.46
CA ASN A 537 -18.35 5.36 -25.46
C ASN A 537 -17.00 6.09 -25.53
N SER A 538 -16.05 5.60 -26.34
CA SER A 538 -14.83 6.36 -26.62
C SER A 538 -15.08 7.45 -27.65
N SER A 539 -14.43 8.62 -27.51
CA SER A 539 -14.60 9.72 -28.48
C SER A 539 -13.56 9.71 -29.61
N SER A 540 -12.43 9.04 -29.41
CA SER A 540 -11.33 8.86 -30.35
C SER A 540 -10.97 7.38 -30.49
N PRO A 541 -10.52 6.92 -31.67
CA PRO A 541 -9.95 5.58 -31.81
C PRO A 541 -8.72 5.39 -30.90
N PHE A 542 -8.44 4.14 -30.57
CA PHE A 542 -7.17 3.74 -29.98
C PHE A 542 -6.04 3.85 -31.00
N SER A 543 -4.80 4.01 -30.53
CA SER A 543 -3.58 4.09 -31.34
C SER A 543 -2.59 3.05 -30.85
N MET A 544 -2.03 2.24 -31.76
CA MET A 544 -0.89 1.39 -31.46
C MET A 544 0.08 1.49 -32.62
N THR A 545 1.25 2.08 -32.37
CA THR A 545 2.37 2.10 -33.30
C THR A 545 3.52 1.36 -32.64
N GLY A 546 4.12 0.40 -33.34
CA GLY A 546 5.33 -0.30 -32.90
C GLY A 546 6.48 -0.01 -33.85
N ASN A 547 7.72 0.06 -33.38
CA ASN A 547 8.86 0.20 -34.28
C ASN A 547 9.01 -1.08 -35.11
N TYR A 548 9.20 -0.85 -36.41
CA TYR A 548 9.40 -1.79 -37.51
C TYR A 548 10.03 -3.14 -37.08
N GLY A 549 9.18 -4.17 -36.95
CA GLY A 549 9.58 -5.55 -36.69
C GLY A 549 9.06 -6.17 -35.38
N THR A 550 8.41 -5.39 -34.51
CA THR A 550 7.84 -5.87 -33.24
C THR A 550 6.49 -6.58 -33.44
N ASN A 551 6.29 -7.70 -32.73
CA ASN A 551 5.06 -8.49 -32.78
C ASN A 551 3.95 -7.77 -31.99
N ILE A 552 3.06 -7.05 -32.68
CA ILE A 552 1.76 -6.67 -32.11
C ILE A 552 0.84 -7.88 -32.23
N VAL A 553 0.42 -8.43 -31.10
CA VAL A 553 -0.57 -9.51 -31.03
C VAL A 553 -1.85 -8.93 -30.47
N ALA A 554 -2.83 -8.70 -31.33
CA ALA A 554 -4.17 -8.23 -30.94
C ALA A 554 -5.21 -9.33 -31.22
N THR A 555 -5.85 -9.88 -30.18
CA THR A 555 -6.85 -10.95 -30.34
C THR A 555 -8.08 -10.74 -29.46
N ALA A 556 -9.26 -11.09 -29.97
CA ALA A 556 -10.53 -11.05 -29.21
C ALA A 556 -10.89 -9.68 -28.56
N ASN A 557 -10.38 -8.55 -29.07
CA ASN A 557 -10.74 -7.23 -28.56
C ASN A 557 -12.02 -6.69 -29.21
N ARG A 558 -12.80 -5.91 -28.46
CA ARG A 558 -14.04 -5.25 -28.91
C ARG A 558 -13.97 -3.75 -28.60
N PHE A 559 -13.37 -2.98 -29.52
CA PHE A 559 -13.33 -1.53 -29.41
C PHE A 559 -14.50 -0.89 -30.16
N ASP A 560 -15.13 0.11 -29.57
CA ASP A 560 -16.30 0.81 -30.12
C ASP A 560 -15.95 1.83 -31.22
N LYS A 561 -14.68 2.20 -31.36
CA LYS A 561 -14.13 3.01 -32.47
C LYS A 561 -13.07 2.22 -33.22
N VAL A 562 -13.19 2.19 -34.54
CA VAL A 562 -12.27 1.47 -35.43
C VAL A 562 -10.96 2.25 -35.56
N ASN A 563 -9.83 1.57 -35.39
CA ASN A 563 -8.52 2.13 -35.71
C ASN A 563 -8.15 1.81 -37.17
N PRO A 564 -8.01 2.81 -38.05
CA PRO A 564 -7.67 2.61 -39.45
C PRO A 564 -6.24 2.05 -39.68
N ASP A 565 -5.33 2.20 -38.72
CA ASP A 565 -3.91 1.83 -38.87
C ASP A 565 -3.61 0.36 -38.52
N ILE A 566 -4.53 -0.33 -37.84
CA ILE A 566 -4.40 -1.75 -37.46
C ILE A 566 -5.22 -2.67 -38.37
N ASP A 567 -6.05 -2.09 -39.24
CA ASP A 567 -6.85 -2.81 -40.22
C ASP A 567 -5.99 -3.58 -41.26
N GLY A 568 -4.67 -3.36 -41.29
CA GLY A 568 -3.73 -4.17 -42.07
C GLY A 568 -3.32 -5.50 -41.43
N LEU A 569 -3.62 -5.75 -40.14
CA LEU A 569 -3.00 -6.87 -39.42
C LEU A 569 -3.90 -7.84 -38.67
N LEU A 570 -5.18 -7.58 -38.35
CA LEU A 570 -6.06 -8.64 -37.79
C LEU A 570 -7.55 -8.24 -37.65
N ARG A 571 -8.39 -8.87 -38.48
CA ARG A 571 -9.79 -9.23 -38.19
C ARG A 571 -9.91 -10.70 -38.63
N LEU A 572 -10.33 -11.67 -37.80
CA LEU A 572 -11.72 -11.90 -37.42
C LEU A 572 -11.85 -12.98 -36.33
N ASP A 573 -12.96 -12.87 -35.59
CA ASP A 573 -13.52 -13.91 -34.73
C ASP A 573 -13.81 -15.21 -35.52
N GLY A 574 -13.45 -16.36 -34.93
CA GLY A 574 -14.06 -17.67 -35.24
C GLY A 574 -13.36 -18.53 -36.29
N THR A 575 -12.51 -19.45 -35.81
CA THR A 575 -12.22 -20.77 -36.43
C THR A 575 -11.63 -20.83 -37.85
N THR A 576 -10.58 -20.08 -38.20
CA THR A 576 -9.57 -20.56 -39.18
C THR A 576 -8.28 -19.74 -39.07
N LEU A 577 -7.11 -20.38 -38.96
CA LEU A 577 -5.80 -19.73 -38.95
C LEU A 577 -5.33 -19.47 -40.39
N HIS A 578 -5.02 -18.23 -40.76
CA HIS A 578 -4.36 -17.92 -42.03
C HIS A 578 -2.98 -17.29 -41.78
N THR A 579 -1.96 -17.90 -42.36
CA THR A 579 -0.59 -17.37 -42.37
C THR A 579 -0.49 -16.13 -43.27
N ARG A 580 0.14 -15.08 -42.73
CA ARG A 580 0.71 -13.88 -43.39
C ARG A 580 0.41 -13.73 -44.90
N ALA A 581 -0.40 -12.73 -45.26
CA ALA A 581 -0.42 -12.21 -46.63
C ALA A 581 0.94 -11.52 -46.92
N PRO A 582 1.55 -11.71 -48.10
CA PRO A 582 2.69 -10.92 -48.53
C PRO A 582 2.24 -9.49 -48.82
N GLU A 583 2.99 -8.51 -48.31
CA GLU A 583 2.88 -7.13 -48.79
C GLU A 583 3.34 -7.06 -50.25
N ILE A 584 2.41 -6.78 -51.16
CA ILE A 584 2.73 -6.46 -52.55
C ILE A 584 2.92 -4.94 -52.59
N GLY A 585 4.16 -4.49 -52.83
CA GLY A 585 4.46 -3.09 -53.08
C GLY A 585 3.65 -2.53 -54.24
N SER A 586 3.48 -1.22 -54.33
CA SER A 586 2.68 -0.55 -55.36
C SER A 586 3.08 -1.01 -56.78
N CYS A 587 2.24 -1.83 -57.43
CA CYS A 587 2.44 -2.25 -58.80
C CYS A 587 1.66 -1.32 -59.76
N SER A 588 2.38 -0.57 -60.59
CA SER A 588 1.82 0.05 -61.78
C SER A 588 1.82 -0.98 -62.92
N GLY A 589 0.64 -1.52 -63.23
CA GLY A 589 0.45 -2.58 -64.24
C GLY A 589 -0.01 -3.89 -63.60
N LEU A 590 -0.99 -4.55 -64.23
CA LEU A 590 -1.61 -5.82 -63.81
C LEU A 590 -0.56 -6.81 -63.27
N GLY A 591 -0.53 -7.01 -61.94
CA GLY A 591 0.51 -7.76 -61.23
C GLY A 591 0.11 -9.18 -60.82
N SER A 592 1.11 -9.96 -60.40
CA SER A 592 1.01 -11.32 -59.84
C SER A 592 1.42 -11.33 -58.36
N GLY A 593 0.75 -12.13 -57.52
CA GLY A 593 1.11 -12.35 -56.12
C GLY A 593 1.42 -13.82 -55.82
N GLN A 594 2.31 -14.09 -54.85
CA GLN A 594 2.60 -15.45 -54.37
C GLN A 594 2.20 -15.58 -52.91
N CYS A 595 1.41 -16.59 -52.54
CA CYS A 595 1.09 -16.91 -51.14
C CYS A 595 1.69 -18.27 -50.78
N THR A 596 2.47 -18.34 -49.70
CA THR A 596 3.07 -19.60 -49.23
C THR A 596 2.19 -20.23 -48.15
N LEU A 597 1.69 -21.44 -48.40
CA LEU A 597 0.95 -22.22 -47.40
C LEU A 597 1.91 -22.96 -46.46
N ARG A 598 1.48 -23.13 -45.20
CA ARG A 598 2.13 -24.04 -44.26
C ARG A 598 1.59 -25.46 -44.48
N GLU A 599 2.48 -26.44 -44.43
CA GLU A 599 2.14 -27.87 -44.51
C GLU A 599 1.03 -28.22 -43.49
N GLY A 600 -0.08 -28.81 -43.95
CA GLY A 600 -1.22 -29.23 -43.11
C GLY A 600 -2.45 -28.32 -43.05
N SER A 601 -2.52 -27.24 -43.84
CA SER A 601 -3.70 -26.35 -43.86
C SER A 601 -4.83 -26.90 -44.74
N THR A 602 -6.06 -27.02 -44.23
CA THR A 602 -7.24 -27.54 -44.96
C THR A 602 -8.06 -26.47 -45.68
N SER A 603 -7.83 -25.20 -45.38
CA SER A 603 -8.42 -24.07 -46.10
C SER A 603 -7.51 -22.84 -45.98
N PHE A 604 -7.61 -21.94 -46.95
CA PHE A 604 -6.96 -20.63 -46.89
C PHE A 604 -7.90 -19.55 -47.39
N SER A 605 -7.93 -18.42 -46.68
CA SER A 605 -8.62 -17.21 -47.11
C SER A 605 -7.64 -16.07 -47.15
N GLY A 606 -7.84 -15.14 -48.07
CA GLY A 606 -7.02 -13.96 -48.20
C GLY A 606 -7.79 -12.80 -48.78
N MET A 607 -7.16 -11.64 -48.76
CA MET A 607 -7.71 -10.41 -49.29
C MET A 607 -6.76 -9.83 -50.34
N ILE A 608 -7.32 -9.35 -51.44
CA ILE A 608 -6.57 -8.66 -52.49
C ILE A 608 -7.15 -7.26 -52.62
N ALA A 609 -6.30 -6.25 -52.38
CA ALA A 609 -6.62 -4.86 -52.70
C ALA A 609 -6.20 -4.55 -54.13
N LEU A 610 -7.13 -4.08 -54.95
CA LEU A 610 -6.91 -3.71 -56.35
C LEU A 610 -7.17 -2.21 -56.52
N GLN A 611 -6.25 -1.52 -57.19
CA GLN A 611 -6.44 -0.13 -57.62
C GLN A 611 -6.15 -0.03 -59.12
N PRO A 612 -7.15 0.28 -59.96
CA PRO A 612 -6.93 0.44 -61.40
C PRO A 612 -6.00 1.63 -61.64
N ALA A 613 -4.91 1.42 -62.39
CA ALA A 613 -3.98 2.49 -62.75
C ALA A 613 -4.59 3.47 -63.79
N GLU A 614 -5.57 3.03 -64.57
CA GLU A 614 -6.24 3.81 -65.62
C GLU A 614 -7.75 3.55 -65.63
N ALA A 615 -8.54 4.48 -66.16
CA ALA A 615 -9.97 4.29 -66.36
C ALA A 615 -10.24 3.11 -67.31
N ALA A 616 -11.07 2.16 -66.86
CA ALA A 616 -11.14 0.80 -67.39
C ALA A 616 -11.39 0.69 -68.91
N LYS A 617 -10.38 0.20 -69.65
CA LYS A 617 -10.55 -0.28 -71.04
C LYS A 617 -10.23 -1.77 -71.25
N SER A 618 -9.80 -2.51 -70.24
CA SER A 618 -9.40 -3.91 -70.37
C SER A 618 -9.78 -4.78 -69.17
N THR A 619 -9.96 -6.08 -69.43
CA THR A 619 -10.00 -7.18 -68.46
C THR A 619 -8.67 -7.27 -67.70
N GLY A 620 -8.72 -7.51 -66.40
CA GLY A 620 -7.53 -7.70 -65.56
C GLY A 620 -7.53 -9.08 -64.90
N THR A 621 -6.46 -9.84 -65.11
CA THR A 621 -6.25 -11.16 -64.47
C THR A 621 -5.28 -10.98 -63.30
N VAL A 622 -5.57 -11.60 -62.15
CA VAL A 622 -4.60 -11.70 -61.05
C VAL A 622 -4.24 -13.17 -60.88
N THR A 623 -2.97 -13.51 -61.04
CA THR A 623 -2.52 -14.90 -60.85
C THR A 623 -2.11 -15.10 -59.39
N LEU A 624 -2.67 -16.13 -58.75
CA LEU A 624 -2.26 -16.59 -57.42
C LEU A 624 -1.44 -17.87 -57.59
N THR A 625 -0.13 -17.80 -57.41
CA THR A 625 0.73 -18.98 -57.52
C THR A 625 0.96 -19.59 -56.13
N PHE A 626 0.69 -20.90 -56.00
CA PHE A 626 0.94 -21.65 -54.78
C PHE A 626 2.24 -22.45 -54.89
N PRO A 627 3.10 -22.46 -53.86
CA PRO A 627 4.38 -23.13 -53.93
C PRO A 627 4.34 -24.65 -53.66
N HIS A 628 3.17 -25.27 -53.40
CA HIS A 628 3.09 -26.68 -53.02
C HIS A 628 2.20 -27.51 -53.98
N PRO A 629 2.77 -28.47 -54.74
CA PRO A 629 2.05 -29.26 -55.75
C PRO A 629 1.19 -30.41 -55.20
N ALA A 630 1.04 -30.54 -53.87
CA ALA A 630 0.42 -31.71 -53.23
C ALA A 630 -0.97 -31.47 -52.61
N ALA A 631 -1.52 -30.26 -52.69
CA ALA A 631 -2.85 -29.95 -52.15
C ALA A 631 -3.86 -29.81 -53.29
N HIS A 632 -4.85 -30.71 -53.33
CA HIS A 632 -5.96 -30.63 -54.28
C HIS A 632 -6.98 -29.60 -53.78
N PHE A 633 -7.10 -28.45 -54.45
CA PHE A 633 -8.16 -27.47 -54.16
C PHE A 633 -9.31 -27.66 -55.16
N TRP A 634 -10.53 -27.83 -54.66
CA TRP A 634 -11.69 -28.12 -55.51
C TRP A 634 -12.74 -27.00 -55.51
N ALA A 635 -12.70 -26.11 -54.52
CA ALA A 635 -13.62 -24.98 -54.43
C ALA A 635 -12.90 -23.75 -53.90
N CYS A 636 -12.95 -22.68 -54.69
CA CYS A 636 -12.60 -21.33 -54.25
C CYS A 636 -13.77 -20.40 -54.53
N THR A 637 -14.11 -19.57 -53.57
CA THR A 637 -15.12 -18.50 -53.72
C THR A 637 -14.44 -17.15 -53.55
N ALA A 638 -14.86 -16.16 -54.32
CA ALA A 638 -14.36 -14.79 -54.23
C ALA A 638 -15.56 -13.84 -54.17
N ASN A 639 -15.61 -13.01 -53.13
CA ASN A 639 -16.69 -12.06 -52.91
C ASN A 639 -16.12 -10.63 -52.83
N PRO A 640 -16.71 -9.66 -53.55
CA PRO A 640 -16.39 -8.25 -53.35
C PRO A 640 -16.95 -7.78 -52.00
N GLU A 641 -16.14 -7.09 -51.19
CA GLU A 641 -16.52 -6.74 -49.81
C GLU A 641 -17.39 -5.48 -49.72
N ASN A 642 -17.49 -4.69 -50.80
CA ASN A 642 -18.26 -3.45 -50.79
C ASN A 642 -19.77 -3.71 -50.99
N SER A 643 -20.50 -3.75 -49.87
CA SER A 643 -21.92 -4.09 -49.76
C SER A 643 -22.93 -2.98 -50.12
N ALA A 644 -22.52 -1.92 -50.81
CA ALA A 644 -23.47 -1.01 -51.45
C ALA A 644 -23.74 -1.50 -52.88
N PRO A 645 -25.00 -1.80 -53.29
CA PRO A 645 -25.33 -2.32 -54.61
C PRO A 645 -25.20 -1.21 -55.67
N GLN A 646 -23.98 -0.76 -55.95
CA GLN A 646 -23.67 -0.09 -57.20
C GLN A 646 -23.43 -1.19 -58.25
N SER A 647 -24.49 -1.44 -59.02
CA SER A 647 -24.71 -2.49 -60.02
C SER A 647 -23.66 -2.63 -61.14
N GLY A 648 -22.41 -2.99 -60.80
CA GLY A 648 -21.32 -3.20 -61.77
C GLY A 648 -20.62 -4.56 -61.69
N TRP A 649 -20.75 -5.27 -60.56
CA TRP A 649 -20.11 -6.57 -60.36
C TRP A 649 -21.14 -7.67 -60.61
N THR A 650 -21.04 -8.39 -61.72
CA THR A 650 -21.91 -9.56 -61.94
C THR A 650 -21.21 -10.85 -61.56
N ASP A 651 -19.92 -11.05 -61.86
CA ASP A 651 -19.28 -12.34 -61.62
C ASP A 651 -17.76 -12.22 -61.38
N ALA A 652 -17.29 -12.51 -60.17
CA ALA A 652 -15.90 -12.84 -59.92
C ALA A 652 -15.73 -14.36 -60.05
N ASN A 653 -15.35 -14.84 -61.23
CA ASN A 653 -15.12 -16.27 -61.46
C ASN A 653 -13.67 -16.64 -61.12
N LEU A 654 -13.46 -17.55 -60.17
CA LEU A 654 -12.13 -18.08 -59.88
C LEU A 654 -11.92 -19.35 -60.72
N THR A 655 -10.85 -19.40 -61.52
CA THR A 655 -10.62 -20.51 -62.47
C THR A 655 -9.36 -21.28 -62.13
N ILE A 656 -9.49 -22.48 -61.57
CA ILE A 656 -8.33 -23.34 -61.30
C ILE A 656 -7.87 -23.93 -62.63
N SER A 657 -6.71 -23.51 -63.16
CA SER A 657 -6.24 -23.96 -64.48
C SER A 657 -5.16 -25.05 -64.42
N ALA A 658 -4.57 -25.32 -63.25
CA ALA A 658 -3.61 -26.41 -63.02
C ALA A 658 -3.59 -26.86 -61.55
N ILE A 659 -2.94 -28.00 -61.29
CA ILE A 659 -2.90 -28.69 -59.98
C ILE A 659 -2.00 -27.93 -58.98
N ASP A 660 -1.02 -27.18 -59.48
CA ASP A 660 -0.03 -26.40 -58.74
C ASP A 660 -0.20 -24.89 -58.91
N THR A 661 -1.10 -24.45 -59.80
CA THR A 661 -1.36 -23.04 -60.09
C THR A 661 -2.85 -22.78 -60.26
N THR A 662 -3.40 -21.94 -59.38
CA THR A 662 -4.79 -21.47 -59.51
C THR A 662 -4.81 -20.07 -60.10
N HIS A 663 -5.53 -19.89 -61.21
CA HIS A 663 -5.62 -18.59 -61.85
C HIS A 663 -6.92 -17.88 -61.43
N ALA A 664 -6.80 -16.81 -60.65
CA ALA A 664 -7.95 -15.97 -60.35
C ALA A 664 -8.14 -14.93 -61.47
N GLY A 665 -8.78 -15.35 -62.56
CA GLY A 665 -9.12 -14.45 -63.67
C GLY A 665 -10.39 -13.65 -63.38
N PHE A 666 -10.27 -12.34 -63.13
CA PHE A 666 -11.43 -11.48 -62.92
C PHE A 666 -11.91 -10.89 -64.25
N ASN A 667 -13.17 -11.13 -64.62
CA ASN A 667 -13.76 -10.50 -65.79
C ASN A 667 -14.75 -9.40 -65.38
N TRP A 668 -14.42 -8.16 -65.72
CA TRP A 668 -15.18 -6.98 -65.37
C TRP A 668 -16.09 -6.65 -66.55
N SER A 669 -17.33 -7.16 -66.54
CA SER A 669 -18.26 -7.00 -67.66
C SER A 669 -18.80 -5.56 -67.81
N ASN A 670 -18.74 -4.74 -66.75
CA ASN A 670 -19.33 -3.39 -66.76
C ASN A 670 -18.26 -2.27 -66.67
N ARG A 671 -17.77 -1.85 -67.84
CA ARG A 671 -16.58 -1.00 -68.04
C ARG A 671 -16.71 0.47 -67.59
N SER A 672 -17.89 0.91 -67.14
CA SER A 672 -18.18 2.35 -66.94
C SER A 672 -18.10 2.84 -65.49
N ARG A 673 -17.74 1.98 -64.51
CA ARG A 673 -17.91 2.31 -63.09
C ARG A 673 -16.69 2.14 -62.18
N LEU A 674 -15.52 1.83 -62.73
CA LEU A 674 -14.30 1.73 -61.91
C LEU A 674 -13.52 3.04 -61.99
N ALA A 675 -13.58 3.86 -60.93
CA ALA A 675 -12.72 5.01 -60.78
C ALA A 675 -11.29 4.56 -60.43
N ASN A 676 -10.29 5.12 -61.11
CA ASN A 676 -8.86 4.90 -60.83
C ASN A 676 -8.41 5.45 -59.46
N THR A 677 -9.27 6.25 -58.81
CA THR A 677 -9.08 6.78 -57.46
C THR A 677 -9.62 5.86 -56.36
N GLN A 678 -10.33 4.78 -56.71
CA GLN A 678 -10.93 3.87 -55.73
C GLN A 678 -10.13 2.57 -55.59
N ARG A 679 -9.95 2.12 -54.35
CA ARG A 679 -9.45 0.79 -54.03
C ARG A 679 -10.62 -0.18 -53.91
N TYR A 680 -10.45 -1.37 -54.45
CA TYR A 680 -11.43 -2.45 -54.40
C TYR A 680 -10.84 -3.61 -53.61
N MET A 681 -11.62 -4.21 -52.73
CA MET A 681 -11.20 -5.37 -51.93
C MET A 681 -11.95 -6.61 -52.39
N ILE A 682 -11.20 -7.69 -52.63
CA ILE A 682 -11.72 -9.01 -52.92
C ILE A 682 -11.29 -9.93 -51.80
N VAL A 683 -12.25 -10.56 -51.15
CA VAL A 683 -12.01 -11.63 -50.18
C VAL A 683 -12.20 -12.94 -50.91
N TYR A 684 -11.20 -13.83 -50.83
CA TYR A 684 -11.31 -15.17 -51.38
C TYR A 684 -11.13 -16.22 -50.27
N THR A 685 -11.81 -17.34 -50.43
CA THR A 685 -11.67 -18.53 -49.58
C THR A 685 -11.55 -19.75 -50.47
N CYS A 686 -10.51 -20.54 -50.26
CA CYS A 686 -10.22 -21.78 -50.97
C CYS A 686 -10.10 -22.93 -49.98
N ILE A 687 -10.69 -24.07 -50.33
CA ILE A 687 -10.76 -25.26 -49.46
C ILE A 687 -9.94 -26.38 -50.12
N ALA A 688 -8.99 -26.94 -49.37
CA ALA A 688 -8.27 -28.15 -49.76
C ALA A 688 -9.14 -29.37 -49.49
N ASN A 689 -9.06 -30.38 -50.37
CA ASN A 689 -9.71 -31.67 -50.15
C ASN A 689 -8.95 -32.52 -49.14
#